data_AF-A0A2R6BFK4-F1
#
_entry.id   AF-A0A2R6BFK4-F1
#
_cell.length_a   1.000
_cell.length_b   1.000
_cell.length_c   1.000
_cell.angle_alpha   90.00
_cell.angle_beta   90.00
_cell.angle_gamma   90.00
#
_symmetry.space_group_name_H-M   'P 1'
#
loop_
_entity.id
_entity.type
_entity.pdbx_description
1 polymer ?
#
loop_
_entity_poly.entity_id
_entity_poly.type
_entity_poly.pdbx_seq_one_letter_code
_entity_poly.pdbx_strand_id
1 'polypeptide(L)'
;MVVKINERVLKSFPQLFSQSVEQVIETLSRELEPLIEKALKQRRALLDSKQSVEKRYAFPSWDEVFEDPVFGTKRSFREIVQGLIDNFLGKETELSWRLNEFFDVPEHVFPLKNAGLEITGPWEPVDMAIKQINADVCSTMGPDDEDAAPADFVPFGAPSDQPIPLFASRDNERRILKGEIFEVSVSKKGEVKTYRIEKPRESWPPSFHRVPGMHLRTFNVFVDGKPANAMIVDYVIHALNDFESLRKQGRLVYYYQPKVQTPLEAYIVAKIVWSLERLLGAQKPGSIIKFKALYEEANLGRFLPVVMWMWRYWLIGTNVGRWDYTASLIEMWKDERVLSDPQNSSIMGMTSPHMMAYQRYNALLNLMASLKHGEVKGGAPIGGMAAVMLYQQSDAYSRHRHNPVTLRAMWLDKLRERLIGLIFVCESRVEKLTLEDALKGRVKGRLYDLYRQSWVASPDKSYVEAGNIPLRTPLEKLQELLDAPEEWVEEKGVKVAPSIKSGLTQSERALLSSLRLLDQNGKITPWVISKEELDSPEKLFSSQIWQGRELWSSLYDIPSKEITIENVQHAFYMAANYGFQVLNGNLAAAIDDYVAFSGRVVRFMNDLATYRIFVSWLWCVIHNKAKVTKDGWLKAPLLTQDGVIPAKNAIFVKAGSEFTNQLFEELWKLHNEWTHAFFEDYDRTAALRIIAACVTKERDALVQLVNSLLAKNTALDEIVKQLSKFEKASLLLKLEEVREIVSRAYGAPPGYKKEISYEEAAEKIASTLGVTKSLVLKELEASSPRFDRSKAPVIMDVLKRQLLCPLYVQHSARVLFVIADKSEEERENILSAVFYADRSGKPLFRDSQGKPSREKLVEAVKRGEAPNYALEAHDYIYDYTTEAHDHNA
;
A
#
# COMPACT_ATOMS: atom_id res chain seq x y z
N MET A 1 25.17 28.50 -4.67
CA MET A 1 24.14 27.85 -3.83
C MET A 1 24.50 26.38 -3.74
N VAL A 2 24.45 25.83 -2.53
CA VAL A 2 24.76 24.42 -2.22
C VAL A 2 23.61 23.50 -2.64
N VAL A 3 22.38 24.01 -2.54
CA VAL A 3 21.19 23.34 -3.03
C VAL A 3 21.03 23.59 -4.52
N LYS A 4 20.81 22.54 -5.29
CA LYS A 4 20.48 22.60 -6.72
C LYS A 4 19.18 21.86 -6.98
N ILE A 5 18.20 22.56 -7.55
CA ILE A 5 16.92 21.98 -7.96
C ILE A 5 16.98 21.67 -9.46
N ASN A 6 16.39 20.56 -9.88
CA ASN A 6 16.23 20.23 -11.29
C ASN A 6 15.49 21.36 -12.03
N GLU A 7 16.04 21.80 -13.17
CA GLU A 7 15.51 22.94 -13.93
C GLU A 7 14.04 22.74 -14.36
N ARG A 8 13.64 21.50 -14.68
CA ARG A 8 12.25 21.17 -15.00
C ARG A 8 11.34 21.42 -13.81
N VAL A 9 11.74 20.99 -12.62
CA VAL A 9 10.99 21.21 -11.38
C VAL A 9 10.92 22.69 -11.06
N LEU A 10 12.05 23.39 -11.09
CA LEU A 10 12.11 24.81 -10.77
C LEU A 10 11.31 25.67 -11.75
N LYS A 11 11.26 25.30 -13.04
CA LYS A 11 10.46 25.97 -14.06
C LYS A 11 8.96 25.72 -13.89
N SER A 12 8.56 24.50 -13.55
CA SER A 12 7.15 24.12 -13.40
C SER A 12 6.56 24.51 -12.04
N PHE A 13 7.38 24.50 -10.98
CA PHE A 13 6.94 24.67 -9.59
C PHE A 13 7.85 25.60 -8.76
N PRO A 14 8.24 26.79 -9.26
CA PRO A 14 9.14 27.69 -8.52
C PRO A 14 8.62 28.05 -7.13
N GLN A 15 7.31 28.11 -6.97
CA GLN A 15 6.62 28.46 -5.74
C GLN A 15 6.74 27.44 -4.61
N LEU A 16 7.24 26.22 -4.88
CA LEU A 16 7.55 25.23 -3.84
C LEU A 16 8.92 25.47 -3.19
N PHE A 17 9.81 26.22 -3.85
CA PHE A 17 11.20 26.41 -3.48
C PHE A 17 11.52 27.89 -3.25
N SER A 18 11.01 28.44 -2.14
CA SER A 18 11.47 29.74 -1.67
C SER A 18 12.90 29.64 -1.12
N GLN A 19 13.59 30.79 -0.97
CA GLN A 19 14.92 30.83 -0.37
C GLN A 19 14.96 30.20 1.03
N SER A 20 13.89 30.37 1.83
CA SER A 20 13.80 29.75 3.15
C SER A 20 13.63 28.22 3.08
N VAL A 21 12.84 27.72 2.13
CA VAL A 21 12.69 26.27 1.91
C VAL A 21 14.04 25.65 1.54
N GLU A 22 14.75 26.23 0.58
CA GLU A 22 16.06 25.73 0.16
C GLU A 22 17.07 25.72 1.32
N GLN A 23 17.12 26.81 2.11
CA GLN A 23 18.04 26.91 3.25
C GLN A 23 17.74 25.88 4.35
N VAL A 24 16.46 25.58 4.61
CA VAL A 24 16.07 24.58 5.61
C VAL A 24 16.36 23.17 5.11
N ILE A 25 16.13 22.89 3.82
CA ILE A 25 16.53 21.61 3.20
C ILE A 25 18.04 21.42 3.33
N GLU A 26 18.84 22.44 3.01
CA GLU A 26 20.31 22.39 3.15
C GLU A 26 20.73 22.05 4.58
N THR A 27 20.19 22.81 5.54
CA THR A 27 20.56 22.72 6.96
C THR A 27 20.22 21.34 7.53
N LEU A 28 18.99 20.88 7.33
CA LEU A 28 18.54 19.58 7.83
C LEU A 28 19.24 18.42 7.13
N SER A 29 19.48 18.53 5.83
CA SER A 29 20.21 17.47 5.09
C SER A 29 21.62 17.34 5.64
N ARG A 30 22.37 18.43 5.82
CA ARG A 30 23.73 18.37 6.37
C ARG A 30 23.79 17.84 7.81
N GLU A 31 22.80 18.17 8.64
CA GLU A 31 22.74 17.68 10.02
C GLU A 31 22.40 16.18 10.07
N LEU A 32 21.44 15.73 9.25
CA LEU A 32 20.80 14.42 9.43
C LEU A 32 21.30 13.34 8.49
N GLU A 33 21.93 13.69 7.36
CA GLU A 33 22.40 12.71 6.38
C GLU A 33 23.35 11.66 6.99
N PRO A 34 24.35 12.02 7.83
CA PRO A 34 25.20 11.01 8.47
C PRO A 34 24.42 10.06 9.39
N LEU A 35 23.36 10.53 10.02
CA LEU A 35 22.50 9.70 10.88
C LEU A 35 21.60 8.78 10.05
N ILE A 36 21.08 9.27 8.93
CA ILE A 36 20.28 8.50 7.97
C ILE A 36 21.12 7.37 7.38
N GLU A 37 22.32 7.69 6.87
CA GLU A 37 23.26 6.69 6.35
C GLU A 37 23.60 5.63 7.41
N LYS A 38 23.86 6.06 8.65
CA LYS A 38 24.09 5.15 9.78
C LYS A 38 22.88 4.24 10.04
N ALA A 39 21.67 4.79 10.05
CA ALA A 39 20.44 4.03 10.28
C ALA A 39 20.19 2.98 9.20
N LEU A 40 20.32 3.37 7.92
CA LEU A 40 20.16 2.45 6.78
C LEU A 40 21.24 1.35 6.77
N LYS A 41 22.49 1.69 7.11
CA LYS A 41 23.56 0.69 7.26
C LYS A 41 23.30 -0.29 8.41
N GLN A 42 22.78 0.19 9.54
CA GLN A 42 22.39 -0.68 10.66
C GLN A 42 21.22 -1.61 10.28
N ARG A 43 20.23 -1.08 9.54
CA ARG A 43 19.11 -1.85 9.01
C ARG A 43 19.60 -2.97 8.08
N ARG A 44 20.48 -2.64 7.12
CA ARG A 44 21.10 -3.61 6.20
C ARG A 44 21.91 -4.67 6.97
N ALA A 45 22.75 -4.25 7.90
CA ALA A 45 23.55 -5.17 8.72
C ALA A 45 22.70 -6.14 9.54
N LEU A 46 21.56 -5.68 10.07
CA LEU A 46 20.60 -6.54 10.77
C LEU A 46 19.98 -7.57 9.83
N LEU A 47 19.53 -7.14 8.65
CA LEU A 47 18.90 -7.99 7.63
C LEU A 47 19.85 -9.07 7.08
N ASP A 48 21.14 -8.76 6.96
CA ASP A 48 22.17 -9.66 6.43
C ASP A 48 22.82 -10.56 7.49
N SER A 49 22.58 -10.27 8.78
CA SER A 49 23.10 -11.05 9.90
C SER A 49 22.68 -12.53 9.82
N LYS A 50 23.61 -13.44 10.15
CA LYS A 50 23.40 -14.90 10.14
C LYS A 50 23.01 -15.49 11.50
N GLN A 51 22.80 -14.64 12.51
CA GLN A 51 22.24 -15.10 13.79
C GLN A 51 20.79 -15.59 13.60
N SER A 52 20.26 -16.38 14.54
CA SER A 52 18.85 -16.80 14.45
C SER A 52 17.88 -15.62 14.52
N VAL A 53 16.69 -15.74 13.92
CA VAL A 53 15.68 -14.67 13.95
C VAL A 53 15.36 -14.28 15.37
N GLU A 54 15.24 -15.23 16.30
CA GLU A 54 15.01 -14.95 17.72
C GLU A 54 16.08 -14.02 18.33
N LYS A 55 17.35 -14.21 17.98
CA LYS A 55 18.46 -13.39 18.51
C LYS A 55 18.56 -12.04 17.81
N ARG A 56 18.51 -12.02 16.47
CA ARG A 56 18.50 -10.77 15.65
C ARG A 56 17.30 -9.89 16.01
N TYR A 57 16.18 -10.57 16.15
CA TYR A 57 14.80 -10.23 16.48
C TYR A 57 14.40 -9.84 17.91
N ALA A 58 15.30 -9.94 18.89
CA ALA A 58 14.93 -9.93 20.31
C ALA A 58 14.45 -8.56 20.81
N PHE A 59 13.55 -8.50 21.80
CA PHE A 59 13.29 -7.20 22.44
C PHE A 59 14.58 -6.57 23.00
N PRO A 60 14.67 -5.23 23.11
CA PRO A 60 15.81 -4.56 23.73
C PRO A 60 16.11 -5.11 25.12
N SER A 61 17.37 -5.07 25.54
CA SER A 61 17.68 -5.40 26.92
C SER A 61 17.10 -4.34 27.86
N TRP A 62 16.74 -4.73 29.08
CA TRP A 62 16.10 -3.84 30.04
C TRP A 62 16.96 -2.62 30.45
N ASP A 63 18.27 -2.78 30.37
CA ASP A 63 19.31 -1.79 30.65
C ASP A 63 19.72 -0.97 29.42
N GLU A 64 19.25 -1.30 28.20
CA GLU A 64 19.52 -0.52 27.01
C GLU A 64 18.94 0.89 27.16
N VAL A 65 19.76 1.92 26.94
CA VAL A 65 19.42 3.32 27.21
C VAL A 65 19.09 4.06 25.92
N PHE A 66 17.98 4.79 25.94
CA PHE A 66 17.52 5.64 24.86
C PHE A 66 17.48 7.11 25.30
N GLU A 67 17.67 8.00 24.33
CA GLU A 67 17.73 9.44 24.56
C GLU A 67 16.53 10.16 23.95
N ASP A 68 15.95 11.09 24.71
CA ASP A 68 14.88 11.96 24.24
C ASP A 68 15.45 12.99 23.23
N PRO A 69 14.95 13.02 21.98
CA PRO A 69 15.45 13.94 20.95
C PRO A 69 15.18 15.43 21.25
N VAL A 70 14.29 15.76 22.18
CA VAL A 70 13.96 17.15 22.53
C VAL A 70 14.78 17.66 23.70
N PHE A 71 14.79 16.92 24.81
CA PHE A 71 15.39 17.37 26.08
C PHE A 71 16.69 16.65 26.44
N GLY A 72 17.12 15.65 25.68
CA GLY A 72 18.35 14.89 25.93
C GLY A 72 18.29 13.98 27.17
N THR A 73 17.11 13.85 27.81
CA THR A 73 16.94 12.95 28.96
C THR A 73 17.12 11.50 28.53
N LYS A 74 17.83 10.72 29.33
CA LYS A 74 18.11 9.31 29.05
C LYS A 74 17.28 8.42 29.95
N ARG A 75 16.71 7.36 29.39
CA ARG A 75 15.96 6.34 30.12
C ARG A 75 16.28 4.96 29.58
N SER A 76 16.35 3.97 30.45
CA SER A 76 16.47 2.57 30.03
C SER A 76 15.16 2.07 29.41
N PHE A 77 15.22 0.98 28.65
CA PHE A 77 14.02 0.33 28.10
C PHE A 77 13.02 0.01 29.21
N ARG A 78 13.52 -0.48 30.35
CA ARG A 78 12.71 -0.80 31.53
C ARG A 78 12.01 0.43 32.10
N GLU A 79 12.71 1.54 32.23
CA GLU A 79 12.15 2.80 32.75
C GLU A 79 11.07 3.36 31.82
N ILE A 80 11.27 3.27 30.51
CA ILE A 80 10.28 3.70 29.51
C ILE A 80 9.01 2.84 29.62
N VAL A 81 9.15 1.51 29.66
CA VAL A 81 7.99 0.61 29.78
C VAL A 81 7.30 0.79 31.13
N GLN A 82 8.07 0.95 32.22
CA GLN A 82 7.49 1.20 33.55
C GLN A 82 6.68 2.50 33.57
N GLY A 83 7.19 3.58 32.98
CA GLY A 83 6.48 4.84 32.88
C GLY A 83 5.17 4.75 32.09
N LEU A 84 5.13 3.91 31.06
CA LEU A 84 3.92 3.63 30.29
C LEU A 84 2.87 2.87 31.12
N ILE A 85 3.31 1.89 31.91
CA ILE A 85 2.46 1.13 32.83
C ILE A 85 1.96 2.00 33.97
N ASP A 86 2.82 2.85 34.55
CA ASP A 86 2.43 3.79 35.60
C ASP A 86 1.33 4.72 35.10
N ASN A 87 1.45 5.26 33.88
CA ASN A 87 0.40 6.05 33.24
C ASN A 87 -0.90 5.25 33.08
N PHE A 88 -0.81 4.01 32.60
CA PHE A 88 -1.96 3.13 32.42
C PHE A 88 -2.72 2.86 33.74
N LEU A 89 -1.98 2.69 34.83
CA LEU A 89 -2.54 2.46 36.16
C LEU A 89 -3.00 3.75 36.86
N GLY A 90 -2.77 4.92 36.27
CA GLY A 90 -3.07 6.22 36.87
C GLY A 90 -2.13 6.60 38.01
N LYS A 91 -0.92 6.04 38.04
CA LYS A 91 0.14 6.41 38.97
C LYS A 91 0.92 7.59 38.38
N GLU A 92 1.06 8.66 39.15
CA GLU A 92 1.87 9.83 38.79
C GLU A 92 3.27 9.65 39.41
N THR A 93 4.18 9.01 38.67
CA THR A 93 5.59 8.82 39.05
C THR A 93 6.49 9.70 38.18
N GLU A 94 7.77 9.85 38.53
CA GLU A 94 8.74 10.55 37.67
C GLU A 94 8.96 9.85 36.32
N LEU A 95 8.67 8.54 36.25
CA LEU A 95 8.77 7.76 35.03
C LEU A 95 7.51 7.91 34.16
N SER A 96 6.35 8.21 34.75
CA SER A 96 5.09 8.34 34.02
C SER A 96 5.23 9.26 32.81
N TRP A 97 4.77 8.77 31.66
CA TRP A 97 4.73 9.55 30.43
C TRP A 97 3.48 9.21 29.63
N ARG A 98 3.03 10.17 28.82
CA ARG A 98 1.83 10.03 27.98
C ARG A 98 1.98 10.83 26.70
N LEU A 99 1.18 10.48 25.69
CA LEU A 99 1.09 11.23 24.45
C LEU A 99 0.41 12.57 24.70
N ASN A 100 0.91 13.61 24.04
CA ASN A 100 0.35 14.95 23.94
C ASN A 100 0.15 15.63 25.31
N GLU A 101 1.13 15.47 26.22
CA GLU A 101 1.08 16.04 27.57
C GLU A 101 1.05 17.59 27.57
N PHE A 102 1.78 18.24 26.66
CA PHE A 102 1.89 19.70 26.63
C PHE A 102 0.71 20.39 25.96
N PHE A 103 0.10 19.76 24.95
CA PHE A 103 -0.98 20.33 24.15
C PHE A 103 -1.98 19.26 23.78
N ASP A 104 -3.26 19.52 24.08
CA ASP A 104 -4.34 18.60 23.72
C ASP A 104 -4.43 18.41 22.20
N VAL A 105 -4.82 17.21 21.79
CA VAL A 105 -5.05 16.89 20.39
C VAL A 105 -6.36 17.54 19.90
N PRO A 106 -6.37 18.28 18.78
CA PRO A 106 -7.59 18.88 18.27
C PRO A 106 -8.67 17.83 17.96
N GLU A 107 -9.93 18.12 18.33
CA GLU A 107 -11.01 17.12 18.26
C GLU A 107 -11.26 16.60 16.84
N HIS A 108 -11.09 17.46 15.83
CA HIS A 108 -11.28 17.12 14.43
C HIS A 108 -10.22 16.15 13.88
N VAL A 109 -9.10 15.95 14.56
CA VAL A 109 -8.10 14.91 14.21
C VAL A 109 -8.02 13.77 15.22
N PHE A 110 -8.71 13.88 16.36
CA PHE A 110 -8.62 12.88 17.41
C PHE A 110 -9.35 11.58 17.01
N PRO A 111 -8.68 10.41 17.03
CA PRO A 111 -9.26 9.22 16.40
C PRO A 111 -10.57 8.71 16.99
N LEU A 112 -10.84 8.93 18.28
CA LEU A 112 -12.10 8.52 18.89
C LEU A 112 -13.22 9.54 18.73
N LYS A 113 -12.89 10.83 18.55
CA LYS A 113 -13.88 11.92 18.45
C LYS A 113 -14.32 12.14 17.01
N ASN A 114 -13.42 11.94 16.04
CA ASN A 114 -13.71 12.03 14.61
C ASN A 114 -13.71 10.63 13.97
N ALA A 115 -14.69 9.81 14.33
CA ALA A 115 -14.77 8.42 13.88
C ALA A 115 -15.13 8.28 12.39
N GLY A 116 -14.64 7.22 11.75
CA GLY A 116 -14.91 6.90 10.35
C GLY A 116 -13.66 6.59 9.56
N LEU A 117 -13.79 6.55 8.24
CA LEU A 117 -12.69 6.17 7.35
C LEU A 117 -11.75 7.34 7.04
N GLU A 118 -10.46 7.05 6.95
CA GLU A 118 -9.43 7.92 6.35
C GLU A 118 -9.20 7.43 4.92
N ILE A 119 -9.31 8.32 3.94
CA ILE A 119 -9.08 7.96 2.54
C ILE A 119 -7.64 8.25 2.14
N THR A 120 -7.00 7.30 1.48
CA THR A 120 -5.64 7.41 0.98
C THR A 120 -5.59 7.54 -0.54
N GLY A 121 -4.50 8.12 -1.06
CA GLY A 121 -4.21 8.13 -2.49
C GLY A 121 -3.67 9.47 -3.00
N PRO A 122 -3.34 9.55 -4.28
CA PRO A 122 -2.66 10.70 -4.85
C PRO A 122 -3.53 11.94 -4.98
N TRP A 123 -2.89 13.11 -4.90
CA TRP A 123 -3.51 14.40 -5.23
C TRP A 123 -3.12 14.93 -6.61
N GLU A 124 -2.42 14.11 -7.40
CA GLU A 124 -2.25 14.28 -8.84
C GLU A 124 -2.73 13.02 -9.58
N PRO A 125 -3.70 13.13 -10.52
CA PRO A 125 -4.36 14.35 -10.97
C PRO A 125 -5.28 14.98 -9.92
N VAL A 126 -5.38 16.31 -9.93
CA VAL A 126 -6.17 17.12 -8.98
C VAL A 126 -7.63 16.68 -8.80
N ASP A 127 -8.26 16.04 -9.79
CA ASP A 127 -9.63 15.53 -9.65
C ASP A 127 -9.75 14.37 -8.64
N MET A 128 -8.65 13.68 -8.33
CA MET A 128 -8.63 12.69 -7.25
C MET A 128 -8.67 13.35 -5.88
N ALA A 129 -7.91 14.43 -5.67
CA ALA A 129 -7.96 15.22 -4.43
C ALA A 129 -9.38 15.70 -4.15
N ILE A 130 -10.07 16.27 -5.15
CA ILE A 130 -11.46 16.74 -5.02
C ILE A 130 -12.41 15.62 -4.61
N LYS A 131 -12.29 14.43 -5.21
CA LYS A 131 -13.13 13.27 -4.84
C LYS A 131 -12.88 12.81 -3.41
N GLN A 132 -11.62 12.79 -2.98
CA GLN A 132 -11.26 12.43 -1.62
C GLN A 132 -11.83 13.43 -0.60
N ILE A 133 -11.73 14.73 -0.87
CA ILE A 133 -12.30 15.80 -0.02
C ILE A 133 -13.84 15.68 0.05
N ASN A 134 -14.49 15.37 -1.07
CA ASN A 134 -15.94 15.20 -1.12
C ASN A 134 -16.43 13.90 -0.45
N ALA A 135 -15.61 12.85 -0.37
CA ALA A 135 -16.00 11.58 0.26
C ALA A 135 -16.38 11.77 1.74
N ASP A 136 -17.32 10.97 2.26
CA ASP A 136 -17.73 11.00 3.67
C ASP A 136 -16.67 10.34 4.57
N VAL A 137 -15.53 11.00 4.71
CA VAL A 137 -14.35 10.51 5.42
C VAL A 137 -13.99 11.43 6.57
N CYS A 138 -13.40 10.87 7.62
CA CYS A 138 -12.98 11.63 8.79
C CYS A 138 -11.68 12.42 8.52
N SER A 139 -10.82 11.93 7.63
CA SER A 139 -9.60 12.62 7.18
C SER A 139 -9.19 12.14 5.79
N THR A 140 -8.37 12.94 5.10
CA THR A 140 -7.66 12.54 3.89
C THR A 140 -6.20 12.32 4.24
N MET A 141 -5.59 11.26 3.71
CA MET A 141 -4.13 11.15 3.64
C MET A 141 -3.69 11.77 2.32
N GLY A 142 -3.67 13.09 2.33
CA GLY A 142 -3.72 13.93 1.15
C GLY A 142 -2.64 15.01 1.16
N PRO A 143 -1.55 14.86 0.40
CA PRO A 143 -1.25 13.73 -0.48
C PRO A 143 -0.62 12.54 0.26
N ASP A 144 -0.53 11.45 -0.47
CA ASP A 144 0.14 10.22 -0.08
C ASP A 144 1.50 10.08 -0.80
N ASP A 145 2.48 10.93 -0.54
CA ASP A 145 3.74 11.03 -1.30
C ASP A 145 4.71 9.83 -1.10
N GLU A 146 4.20 8.69 -0.63
CA GLU A 146 4.92 7.43 -0.45
C GLU A 146 4.39 6.29 -1.33
N ASP A 147 3.66 5.30 -0.79
CA ASP A 147 3.32 4.09 -1.56
C ASP A 147 2.24 4.30 -2.62
N ALA A 148 1.36 5.33 -2.50
CA ALA A 148 0.23 5.52 -3.41
C ALA A 148 0.28 6.81 -4.25
N ALA A 149 1.14 7.78 -3.96
CA ALA A 149 1.23 9.04 -4.70
C ALA A 149 2.64 9.31 -5.26
N PRO A 150 2.69 10.19 -6.27
CA PRO A 150 3.08 9.69 -7.57
C PRO A 150 4.58 9.83 -7.82
N ALA A 151 5.04 9.16 -8.88
CA ALA A 151 6.44 9.04 -9.25
C ALA A 151 7.25 10.36 -9.15
N ASP A 152 8.41 10.30 -8.51
CA ASP A 152 9.47 11.34 -8.58
C ASP A 152 10.22 11.32 -9.94
N PHE A 153 9.61 10.72 -10.96
CA PHE A 153 10.15 10.57 -12.29
C PHE A 153 9.04 10.71 -13.33
N VAL A 154 9.44 10.89 -14.58
CA VAL A 154 8.55 10.85 -15.75
C VAL A 154 8.93 9.63 -16.58
N PRO A 155 8.01 8.68 -16.86
CA PRO A 155 8.33 7.46 -17.59
C PRO A 155 9.02 7.74 -18.93
N PHE A 156 10.01 6.91 -19.29
CA PHE A 156 10.73 7.06 -20.56
C PHE A 156 9.75 7.00 -21.74
N GLY A 157 9.83 8.00 -22.63
CA GLY A 157 8.94 8.15 -23.79
C GLY A 157 7.66 8.95 -23.53
N ALA A 158 7.43 9.40 -22.30
CA ALA A 158 6.33 10.32 -22.01
C ALA A 158 6.57 11.73 -22.61
N PRO A 159 5.52 12.53 -22.82
CA PRO A 159 5.65 13.89 -23.36
C PRO A 159 6.64 14.77 -22.59
N SER A 160 7.42 15.57 -23.31
CA SER A 160 8.47 16.41 -22.72
C SER A 160 7.95 17.51 -21.80
N ASP A 161 6.70 17.92 -21.98
CA ASP A 161 6.01 18.95 -21.21
C ASP A 161 5.23 18.41 -20.01
N GLN A 162 5.15 17.08 -19.84
CA GLN A 162 4.47 16.47 -18.70
C GLN A 162 5.12 16.95 -17.38
N PRO A 163 4.36 17.40 -16.37
CA PRO A 163 4.95 17.70 -15.06
C PRO A 163 5.48 16.42 -14.39
N ILE A 164 6.47 16.57 -13.50
CA ILE A 164 6.83 15.48 -12.58
C ILE A 164 5.68 15.32 -11.58
N PRO A 165 4.99 14.18 -11.54
CA PRO A 165 3.75 14.03 -10.78
C PRO A 165 3.88 14.34 -9.29
N LEU A 166 5.00 13.98 -8.66
CA LEU A 166 5.21 14.22 -7.22
C LEU A 166 5.13 15.72 -6.87
N PHE A 167 5.84 16.56 -7.62
CA PHE A 167 5.82 18.01 -7.40
C PHE A 167 4.48 18.65 -7.79
N ALA A 168 3.79 18.09 -8.78
CA ALA A 168 2.42 18.50 -9.11
C ALA A 168 1.45 18.20 -7.95
N SER A 169 1.58 17.04 -7.30
CA SER A 169 0.82 16.65 -6.10
C SER A 169 1.00 17.68 -4.97
N ARG A 170 2.25 18.06 -4.68
CA ARG A 170 2.59 19.07 -3.65
C ARG A 170 2.05 20.47 -3.98
N ASP A 171 2.11 20.90 -5.24
CA ASP A 171 1.50 22.18 -5.63
C ASP A 171 -0.02 22.14 -5.57
N ASN A 172 -0.64 21.02 -5.96
CA ASN A 172 -2.09 20.82 -5.81
C ASN A 172 -2.49 20.90 -4.33
N GLU A 173 -1.74 20.24 -3.43
CA GLU A 173 -1.95 20.34 -1.98
C GLU A 173 -1.91 21.80 -1.52
N ARG A 174 -0.82 22.50 -1.82
CA ARG A 174 -0.64 23.90 -1.43
C ARG A 174 -1.79 24.79 -1.90
N ARG A 175 -2.20 24.65 -3.16
CA ARG A 175 -3.27 25.45 -3.77
C ARG A 175 -4.63 25.09 -3.20
N ILE A 176 -4.91 23.82 -2.95
CA ILE A 176 -6.15 23.37 -2.30
C ILE A 176 -6.21 23.89 -0.87
N LEU A 177 -5.16 23.71 -0.07
CA LEU A 177 -5.12 24.13 1.34
C LEU A 177 -5.20 25.65 1.48
N LYS A 178 -4.69 26.42 0.50
CA LYS A 178 -4.91 27.87 0.39
C LYS A 178 -6.33 28.25 -0.01
N GLY A 179 -7.09 27.34 -0.62
CA GLY A 179 -8.40 27.59 -1.21
C GLY A 179 -8.30 28.39 -2.50
N GLU A 180 -7.29 28.08 -3.30
CA GLU A 180 -7.15 28.58 -4.68
C GLU A 180 -7.82 27.60 -5.67
N ILE A 181 -8.08 26.36 -5.26
CA ILE A 181 -8.76 25.34 -6.05
C ILE A 181 -10.05 24.91 -5.34
N PHE A 182 -11.18 25.18 -6.01
CA PHE A 182 -12.50 24.63 -5.66
C PHE A 182 -13.15 23.87 -6.82
N GLU A 183 -12.70 24.14 -8.05
CA GLU A 183 -13.25 23.60 -9.27
C GLU A 183 -12.13 23.42 -10.30
N VAL A 184 -12.16 22.31 -11.02
CA VAL A 184 -11.21 22.00 -12.10
C VAL A 184 -11.94 21.33 -13.25
N SER A 185 -11.51 21.62 -14.47
CA SER A 185 -11.99 20.94 -15.68
C SER A 185 -10.87 20.06 -16.22
N VAL A 186 -11.12 18.76 -16.32
CA VAL A 186 -10.15 17.76 -16.77
C VAL A 186 -10.68 17.11 -18.04
N SER A 187 -9.87 17.09 -19.11
CA SER A 187 -10.18 16.32 -20.31
C SER A 187 -9.86 14.85 -20.08
N LYS A 188 -10.87 13.97 -20.19
CA LYS A 188 -10.73 12.52 -20.08
C LYS A 188 -11.40 11.86 -21.26
N LYS A 189 -10.62 11.11 -22.07
CA LYS A 189 -11.13 10.39 -23.25
C LYS A 189 -11.88 11.31 -24.24
N GLY A 190 -11.35 12.52 -24.48
CA GLY A 190 -11.97 13.51 -25.36
C GLY A 190 -13.18 14.25 -24.78
N GLU A 191 -13.60 13.94 -23.55
CA GLU A 191 -14.67 14.64 -22.84
C GLU A 191 -14.11 15.55 -21.75
N VAL A 192 -14.52 16.81 -21.73
CA VAL A 192 -14.22 17.72 -20.62
C VAL A 192 -15.17 17.43 -19.47
N LYS A 193 -14.64 17.05 -18.31
CA LYS A 193 -15.41 16.84 -17.08
C LYS A 193 -15.00 17.86 -16.04
N THR A 194 -16.00 18.52 -15.45
CA THR A 194 -15.79 19.48 -14.36
C THR A 194 -16.00 18.78 -13.03
N TYR A 195 -15.04 18.97 -12.11
CA TYR A 195 -15.07 18.46 -10.75
C TYR A 195 -15.07 19.64 -9.79
N ARG A 196 -15.96 19.63 -8.79
CA ARG A 196 -16.13 20.70 -7.81
C ARG A 196 -16.03 20.12 -6.40
N ILE A 197 -15.41 20.86 -5.49
CA ILE A 197 -15.52 20.57 -4.06
C ILE A 197 -16.91 21.01 -3.61
N GLU A 198 -17.72 20.06 -3.18
CA GLU A 198 -19.15 20.25 -2.89
C GLU A 198 -19.38 20.74 -1.46
N LYS A 199 -18.41 20.53 -0.57
CA LYS A 199 -18.50 20.88 0.85
C LYS A 199 -17.97 22.29 1.12
N PRO A 200 -18.58 23.03 2.06
CA PRO A 200 -17.97 24.26 2.57
C PRO A 200 -16.62 23.96 3.23
N ARG A 201 -15.69 24.92 3.17
CA ARG A 201 -14.28 24.73 3.55
C ARG A 201 -14.10 24.27 5.00
N GLU A 202 -14.96 24.75 5.89
CA GLU A 202 -14.95 24.43 7.32
C GLU A 202 -15.27 22.95 7.57
N SER A 203 -16.02 22.32 6.65
CA SER A 203 -16.41 20.91 6.68
C SER A 203 -15.48 20.01 5.87
N TRP A 204 -14.38 20.53 5.33
CA TRP A 204 -13.40 19.69 4.66
C TRP A 204 -12.72 18.77 5.68
N PRO A 205 -12.50 17.49 5.34
CA PRO A 205 -11.68 16.62 6.19
C PRO A 205 -10.30 17.27 6.44
N PRO A 206 -9.70 17.12 7.63
CA PRO A 206 -8.28 17.42 7.81
C PRO A 206 -7.45 16.55 6.87
N SER A 207 -6.41 17.16 6.30
CA SER A 207 -5.47 16.46 5.43
C SER A 207 -4.19 16.13 6.19
N PHE A 208 -3.77 14.87 6.11
CA PHE A 208 -2.50 14.36 6.61
C PHE A 208 -1.58 14.08 5.44
N HIS A 209 -0.47 14.78 5.35
CA HIS A 209 0.54 14.53 4.32
C HIS A 209 1.35 13.28 4.71
N ARG A 210 1.25 12.17 3.95
CA ARG A 210 2.14 11.01 4.17
C ARG A 210 3.47 11.25 3.46
N VAL A 211 4.54 11.36 4.24
CA VAL A 211 5.90 11.61 3.73
C VAL A 211 6.54 10.32 3.20
N PRO A 212 7.53 10.39 2.29
CA PRO A 212 8.34 9.26 1.88
C PRO A 212 9.05 8.58 3.05
N GLY A 213 9.24 7.27 2.95
CA GLY A 213 10.11 6.54 3.87
C GLY A 213 11.57 7.00 3.78
N MET A 214 12.30 6.89 4.89
CA MET A 214 13.70 7.34 5.03
C MET A 214 14.68 6.74 4.01
N HIS A 215 14.32 5.59 3.42
CA HIS A 215 15.12 4.89 2.40
C HIS A 215 15.01 5.51 0.99
N LEU A 216 14.13 6.49 0.78
CA LEU A 216 13.91 7.13 -0.53
C LEU A 216 14.73 8.41 -0.70
N ARG A 217 15.30 8.55 -1.89
CA ARG A 217 15.98 9.75 -2.38
C ARG A 217 15.12 10.45 -3.42
N THR A 218 15.28 11.77 -3.53
CA THR A 218 14.80 12.50 -4.71
C THR A 218 15.98 12.88 -5.61
N PHE A 219 15.87 12.55 -6.89
CA PHE A 219 16.88 12.90 -7.91
C PHE A 219 16.59 14.27 -8.56
N ASN A 220 15.69 15.03 -7.96
CA ASN A 220 15.29 16.36 -8.42
C ASN A 220 15.77 17.49 -7.50
N VAL A 221 16.26 17.16 -6.31
CA VAL A 221 16.82 18.11 -5.33
C VAL A 221 18.18 17.58 -4.89
N PHE A 222 19.22 18.39 -5.02
CA PHE A 222 20.59 18.02 -4.67
C PHE A 222 21.13 18.93 -3.58
N VAL A 223 21.82 18.36 -2.60
CA VAL A 223 22.56 19.07 -1.55
C VAL A 223 24.01 18.59 -1.61
N ASP A 224 24.96 19.53 -1.70
CA ASP A 224 26.39 19.20 -1.83
C ASP A 224 26.67 18.22 -3.00
N GLY A 225 25.92 18.37 -4.10
CA GLY A 225 26.04 17.53 -5.30
C GLY A 225 25.41 16.13 -5.20
N LYS A 226 24.86 15.74 -4.05
CA LYS A 226 24.21 14.43 -3.85
C LYS A 226 22.67 14.55 -3.84
N PRO A 227 21.93 13.54 -4.33
CA PRO A 227 20.47 13.49 -4.19
C PRO A 227 20.03 13.62 -2.73
N ALA A 228 19.12 14.55 -2.45
CA ALA A 228 18.60 14.79 -1.11
C ALA A 228 17.70 13.62 -0.64
N ASN A 229 17.60 13.45 0.68
CA ASN A 229 16.63 12.52 1.25
C ASN A 229 15.19 13.02 1.02
N ALA A 230 14.34 12.20 0.43
CA ALA A 230 12.99 12.61 0.02
C ALA A 230 12.10 12.98 1.22
N MET A 231 12.26 12.29 2.35
CA MET A 231 11.51 12.55 3.58
C MET A 231 11.79 13.97 4.11
N ILE A 232 13.06 14.41 4.11
CA ILE A 232 13.42 15.77 4.55
C ILE A 232 12.77 16.81 3.65
N VAL A 233 12.85 16.62 2.33
CA VAL A 233 12.28 17.55 1.35
C VAL A 233 10.78 17.71 1.56
N ASP A 234 10.04 16.62 1.79
CA ASP A 234 8.59 16.68 2.01
C ASP A 234 8.18 17.37 3.30
N TYR A 235 8.82 16.99 4.41
CA TYR A 235 8.59 17.65 5.69
C TYR A 235 8.79 19.17 5.60
N VAL A 236 9.84 19.62 4.88
CA VAL A 236 10.13 21.04 4.75
C VAL A 236 9.13 21.75 3.82
N ILE A 237 8.85 21.17 2.65
CA ILE A 237 7.93 21.78 1.67
C ILE A 237 6.54 21.94 2.28
N HIS A 238 5.98 20.88 2.89
CA HIS A 238 4.65 20.95 3.48
C HIS A 238 4.59 21.94 4.65
N ALA A 239 5.53 21.82 5.61
CA ALA A 239 5.54 22.70 6.78
C ALA A 239 5.62 24.19 6.39
N LEU A 240 6.54 24.57 5.51
CA LEU A 240 6.79 25.99 5.22
C LEU A 240 5.80 26.58 4.23
N ASN A 241 5.24 25.79 3.31
CA ASN A 241 4.31 26.30 2.30
C ASN A 241 2.85 26.34 2.80
N ASP A 242 2.48 25.47 3.75
CA ASP A 242 1.08 25.27 4.14
C ASP A 242 0.75 25.76 5.55
N PHE A 243 1.74 25.91 6.44
CA PHE A 243 1.52 26.29 7.85
C PHE A 243 0.66 27.55 8.01
N GLU A 244 0.99 28.65 7.35
CA GLU A 244 0.24 29.91 7.50
C GLU A 244 -1.20 29.79 6.98
N SER A 245 -1.44 28.96 5.97
CA SER A 245 -2.80 28.72 5.47
C SER A 245 -3.63 27.89 6.45
N LEU A 246 -3.03 26.82 6.99
CA LEU A 246 -3.65 25.95 7.98
C LEU A 246 -3.91 26.70 9.30
N ARG A 247 -2.93 27.50 9.75
CA ARG A 247 -3.03 28.32 10.96
C ARG A 247 -4.19 29.30 10.90
N LYS A 248 -4.39 29.98 9.77
CA LYS A 248 -5.54 30.90 9.55
C LYS A 248 -6.90 30.20 9.67
N GLN A 249 -6.93 28.88 9.44
CA GLN A 249 -8.12 28.04 9.56
C GLN A 249 -8.24 27.38 10.94
N GLY A 250 -7.38 27.73 11.91
CA GLY A 250 -7.34 27.10 13.23
C GLY A 250 -6.86 25.64 13.20
N ARG A 251 -6.13 25.24 12.14
CA ARG A 251 -5.56 23.91 11.98
C ARG A 251 -4.06 23.90 12.25
N LEU A 252 -3.54 22.72 12.59
CA LEU A 252 -2.12 22.44 12.71
C LEU A 252 -1.61 21.80 11.40
N VAL A 253 -0.30 21.58 11.30
CA VAL A 253 0.31 20.80 10.23
C VAL A 253 0.25 19.32 10.60
N TYR A 254 -0.21 18.48 9.68
CA TYR A 254 -0.50 17.08 9.95
C TYR A 254 0.26 16.13 9.03
N TYR A 255 0.90 15.11 9.61
CA TYR A 255 1.66 14.11 8.84
C TYR A 255 1.22 12.68 9.11
N TYR A 256 1.51 11.81 8.15
CA TYR A 256 1.67 10.38 8.36
C TYR A 256 3.15 9.98 8.17
N GLN A 257 3.75 9.34 9.17
CA GLN A 257 5.12 8.83 9.10
C GLN A 257 5.13 7.31 8.80
N PRO A 258 5.65 6.86 7.64
CA PRO A 258 5.75 5.44 7.30
C PRO A 258 7.10 4.79 7.65
N LYS A 259 7.13 3.45 7.61
CA LYS A 259 8.31 2.56 7.48
C LYS A 259 9.51 2.82 8.41
N VAL A 260 9.27 3.39 9.59
CA VAL A 260 10.27 3.48 10.67
C VAL A 260 10.43 2.11 11.30
N GLN A 261 11.67 1.67 11.53
CA GLN A 261 12.03 0.34 12.04
C GLN A 261 12.79 0.39 13.37
N THR A 262 13.52 1.47 13.66
CA THR A 262 14.47 1.53 14.80
C THR A 262 14.35 2.83 15.60
N PRO A 263 14.84 2.89 16.86
CA PRO A 263 14.88 4.11 17.65
C PRO A 263 15.70 5.24 17.02
N LEU A 264 16.78 4.93 16.30
CA LEU A 264 17.58 5.94 15.61
C LEU A 264 16.78 6.63 14.49
N GLU A 265 15.98 5.87 13.76
CA GLU A 265 15.11 6.43 12.73
C GLU A 265 14.00 7.30 13.35
N ALA A 266 13.41 6.87 14.47
CA ALA A 266 12.45 7.67 15.22
C ALA A 266 13.07 8.97 15.75
N TYR A 267 14.33 8.92 16.21
CA TYR A 267 15.10 10.08 16.64
C TYR A 267 15.31 11.08 15.49
N ILE A 268 15.67 10.61 14.29
CA ILE A 268 15.83 11.45 13.09
C ILE A 268 14.50 12.15 12.75
N VAL A 269 13.38 11.43 12.73
CA VAL A 269 12.04 12.01 12.48
C VAL A 269 11.72 13.09 13.52
N ALA A 270 11.94 12.81 14.81
CA ALA A 270 11.70 13.77 15.88
C ALA A 270 12.57 15.03 15.74
N LYS A 271 13.82 14.88 15.29
CA LYS A 271 14.73 16.00 15.02
C LYS A 271 14.25 16.89 13.87
N ILE A 272 13.69 16.30 12.81
CA ILE A 272 13.06 17.06 11.70
C ILE A 272 11.87 17.84 12.23
N VAL A 273 10.91 17.15 12.85
CA VAL A 273 9.65 17.75 13.33
C VAL A 273 9.94 18.86 14.34
N TRP A 274 10.82 18.61 15.31
CA TRP A 274 11.15 19.62 16.33
C TRP A 274 11.88 20.83 15.75
N SER A 275 12.76 20.62 14.76
CA SER A 275 13.46 21.73 14.12
C SER A 275 12.49 22.60 13.31
N LEU A 276 11.54 21.99 12.60
CA LEU A 276 10.48 22.71 11.90
C LEU A 276 9.57 23.49 12.84
N GLU A 277 9.11 22.89 13.94
CA GLU A 277 8.30 23.61 14.92
C GLU A 277 9.02 24.83 15.50
N ARG A 278 10.31 24.70 15.85
CA ARG A 278 11.11 25.83 16.35
C ARG A 278 11.26 26.93 15.30
N LEU A 279 11.51 26.56 14.05
CA LEU A 279 11.57 27.51 12.92
C LEU A 279 10.25 28.26 12.74
N LEU A 280 9.11 27.58 12.98
CA LEU A 280 7.77 28.15 12.93
C LEU A 280 7.35 28.88 14.24
N GLY A 281 8.26 28.99 15.22
CA GLY A 281 8.07 29.78 16.44
C GLY A 281 7.51 29.01 17.66
N ALA A 282 7.51 27.67 17.63
CA ALA A 282 7.08 26.86 18.77
C ALA A 282 7.99 27.04 19.99
N GLN A 283 7.37 27.17 21.17
CA GLN A 283 8.08 27.24 22.46
C GLN A 283 8.25 25.86 23.12
N LYS A 284 7.38 24.91 22.78
CA LYS A 284 7.37 23.53 23.28
C LYS A 284 6.98 22.58 22.13
N PRO A 285 7.44 21.32 22.16
CA PRO A 285 7.13 20.38 21.09
C PRO A 285 5.63 20.04 21.08
N GLY A 286 5.08 19.85 19.88
CA GLY A 286 3.70 19.45 19.65
C GLY A 286 2.70 20.60 19.58
N SER A 287 3.15 21.85 19.51
CA SER A 287 2.24 23.00 19.41
C SER A 287 1.78 23.32 17.98
N ILE A 288 2.53 22.89 16.97
CA ILE A 288 2.33 23.25 15.56
C ILE A 288 2.13 22.02 14.68
N ILE A 289 2.82 20.92 14.98
CA ILE A 289 2.79 19.68 14.21
C ILE A 289 2.13 18.57 15.04
N LYS A 290 1.28 17.76 14.40
CA LYS A 290 0.84 16.45 14.91
C LYS A 290 0.98 15.41 13.82
N PHE A 291 1.23 14.16 14.19
CA PHE A 291 1.29 13.08 13.21
C PHE A 291 0.73 11.77 13.71
N LYS A 292 0.28 10.96 12.75
CA LYS A 292 0.02 9.54 12.94
C LYS A 292 1.19 8.76 12.36
N ALA A 293 1.47 7.57 12.87
CA ALA A 293 2.58 6.76 12.37
C ALA A 293 2.13 5.34 12.02
N LEU A 294 2.66 4.79 10.93
CA LEU A 294 2.35 3.44 10.50
C LEU A 294 3.21 2.48 11.32
N TYR A 295 2.57 1.65 12.15
CA TYR A 295 3.21 0.49 12.76
C TYR A 295 3.21 -0.66 11.75
N GLU A 296 3.92 -0.49 10.65
CA GLU A 296 3.88 -1.41 9.50
C GLU A 296 5.20 -2.15 9.25
N GLU A 297 6.16 -2.02 10.15
CA GLU A 297 7.41 -2.77 10.09
C GLU A 297 7.47 -3.69 11.31
N ALA A 298 7.64 -4.98 11.09
CA ALA A 298 7.68 -5.96 12.17
C ALA A 298 8.82 -5.68 13.16
N ASN A 299 9.96 -5.19 12.66
CA ASN A 299 11.09 -4.77 13.49
C ASN A 299 10.75 -3.59 14.43
N LEU A 300 9.86 -2.67 14.01
CA LEU A 300 9.41 -1.56 14.86
C LEU A 300 8.70 -2.05 16.11
N GLY A 301 7.99 -3.18 16.03
CA GLY A 301 7.23 -3.74 17.16
C GLY A 301 8.09 -3.99 18.40
N ARG A 302 9.39 -4.25 18.23
CA ARG A 302 10.34 -4.42 19.34
C ARG A 302 10.65 -3.14 20.08
N PHE A 303 10.58 -2.02 19.38
CA PHE A 303 10.95 -0.71 19.85
C PHE A 303 9.73 0.20 20.04
N LEU A 304 8.51 -0.31 19.84
CA LEU A 304 7.30 0.52 19.80
C LEU A 304 7.10 1.37 21.07
N PRO A 305 7.31 0.88 22.31
CA PRO A 305 7.25 1.73 23.50
C PRO A 305 8.27 2.87 23.49
N VAL A 306 9.49 2.62 23.00
CA VAL A 306 10.58 3.60 22.91
C VAL A 306 10.25 4.66 21.86
N VAL A 307 9.80 4.23 20.68
CA VAL A 307 9.45 5.13 19.58
C VAL A 307 8.26 6.01 19.96
N MET A 308 7.22 5.44 20.60
CA MET A 308 6.10 6.23 21.13
C MET A 308 6.56 7.22 22.20
N TRP A 309 7.51 6.85 23.07
CA TRP A 309 8.08 7.76 24.05
C TRP A 309 8.85 8.91 23.38
N MET A 310 9.69 8.64 22.37
CA MET A 310 10.40 9.69 21.61
C MET A 310 9.44 10.63 20.87
N TRP A 311 8.32 10.10 20.38
CA TRP A 311 7.33 10.86 19.62
C TRP A 311 6.18 11.43 20.45
N ARG A 312 6.22 11.27 21.78
CA ARG A 312 5.08 11.53 22.67
C ARG A 312 4.51 12.95 22.57
N TYR A 313 5.25 13.91 22.05
CA TYR A 313 4.79 15.28 21.88
C TYR A 313 3.88 15.51 20.65
N TRP A 314 4.05 14.68 19.61
CA TRP A 314 3.44 14.89 18.30
C TRP A 314 2.51 13.74 17.87
N LEU A 315 2.79 12.52 18.33
CA LEU A 315 2.08 11.32 17.92
C LEU A 315 0.65 11.31 18.46
N ILE A 316 -0.35 11.19 17.57
CA ILE A 316 -1.78 11.12 17.94
C ILE A 316 -2.40 9.73 17.74
N GLY A 317 -1.60 8.76 17.29
CA GLY A 317 -2.02 7.38 17.11
C GLY A 317 -1.11 6.61 16.17
N THR A 318 -1.04 5.29 16.36
CA THR A 318 -0.37 4.39 15.40
C THR A 318 -1.39 3.56 14.61
N ASN A 319 -1.10 3.41 13.32
CA ASN A 319 -1.91 2.69 12.35
C ASN A 319 -1.40 1.25 12.15
N VAL A 320 -2.31 0.30 11.97
CA VAL A 320 -1.94 -1.08 11.58
C VAL A 320 -2.05 -1.30 10.07
N GLY A 321 -0.99 -1.84 9.46
CA GLY A 321 -0.95 -2.26 8.05
C GLY A 321 -0.87 -3.79 7.90
N ARG A 322 -1.37 -4.33 6.77
CA ARG A 322 -1.21 -5.76 6.45
C ARG A 322 0.03 -6.02 5.61
N TRP A 323 0.14 -5.35 4.46
CA TRP A 323 1.10 -5.72 3.42
C TRP A 323 2.55 -5.41 3.81
N ASP A 324 2.86 -4.20 4.22
CA ASP A 324 4.22 -3.87 4.68
C ASP A 324 4.62 -4.65 5.93
N TYR A 325 3.71 -4.81 6.89
CA TYR A 325 4.01 -5.57 8.13
C TYR A 325 4.34 -7.02 7.80
N THR A 326 3.58 -7.63 6.89
CA THR A 326 3.81 -9.01 6.47
C THR A 326 5.07 -9.13 5.60
N ALA A 327 5.36 -8.16 4.73
CA ALA A 327 6.61 -8.12 3.99
C ALA A 327 7.82 -8.05 4.94
N SER A 328 7.74 -7.21 5.97
CA SER A 328 8.74 -7.09 7.03
C SER A 328 8.93 -8.42 7.79
N LEU A 329 7.85 -9.15 8.08
CA LEU A 329 7.93 -10.50 8.65
C LEU A 329 8.64 -11.48 7.71
N ILE A 330 8.33 -11.45 6.41
CA ILE A 330 8.99 -12.30 5.41
C ILE A 330 10.48 -11.97 5.35
N GLU A 331 10.84 -10.69 5.34
CA GLU A 331 12.21 -10.20 5.37
C GLU A 331 12.98 -10.69 6.60
N MET A 332 12.38 -10.65 7.79
CA MET A 332 12.99 -11.17 9.02
C MET A 332 13.35 -12.66 8.88
N TRP A 333 12.46 -13.46 8.29
CA TRP A 333 12.57 -14.91 8.22
C TRP A 333 13.27 -15.45 6.96
N LYS A 334 13.64 -14.58 6.00
CA LYS A 334 14.06 -14.95 4.63
C LYS A 334 15.16 -16.01 4.52
N ASP A 335 16.09 -16.05 5.48
CA ASP A 335 17.23 -16.98 5.48
C ASP A 335 16.99 -18.26 6.31
N GLU A 336 15.90 -18.30 7.09
CA GLU A 336 15.63 -19.39 8.05
C GLU A 336 14.37 -20.19 7.70
N ARG A 337 13.32 -19.53 7.19
CA ARG A 337 12.09 -20.20 6.76
C ARG A 337 11.31 -19.41 5.72
N VAL A 338 10.65 -20.13 4.83
CA VAL A 338 9.66 -19.55 3.92
C VAL A 338 8.31 -19.52 4.62
N LEU A 339 7.77 -18.32 4.87
CA LEU A 339 6.43 -18.15 5.44
C LEU A 339 5.35 -18.60 4.42
N SER A 340 4.13 -18.83 4.93
CA SER A 340 3.00 -19.16 4.07
C SER A 340 2.68 -18.00 3.12
N ASP A 341 1.97 -18.29 2.02
CA ASP A 341 1.56 -17.28 1.04
C ASP A 341 0.89 -16.05 1.69
N PRO A 342 1.36 -14.82 1.37
CA PRO A 342 0.76 -13.59 1.85
C PRO A 342 -0.75 -13.46 1.64
N GLN A 343 -1.29 -14.01 0.54
CA GLN A 343 -2.71 -13.90 0.22
C GLN A 343 -3.58 -14.87 1.04
N ASN A 344 -3.00 -15.89 1.69
CA ASN A 344 -3.71 -16.81 2.57
C ASN A 344 -4.25 -16.08 3.82
N SER A 345 -5.50 -15.65 3.76
CA SER A 345 -6.15 -14.83 4.78
C SER A 345 -6.26 -15.51 6.14
N SER A 346 -6.31 -16.85 6.18
CA SER A 346 -6.41 -17.60 7.44
C SER A 346 -5.10 -17.69 8.22
N ILE A 347 -3.95 -17.58 7.52
CA ILE A 347 -2.62 -17.74 8.11
C ILE A 347 -1.88 -16.41 8.19
N MET A 348 -1.99 -15.57 7.16
CA MET A 348 -1.29 -14.29 6.98
C MET A 348 -2.24 -13.08 6.96
N GLY A 349 -3.56 -13.29 7.05
CA GLY A 349 -4.54 -12.20 7.09
C GLY A 349 -4.75 -11.63 8.49
N MET A 350 -5.52 -10.54 8.57
CA MET A 350 -5.80 -9.80 9.82
C MET A 350 -6.55 -10.60 10.90
N THR A 351 -7.07 -11.77 10.55
CA THR A 351 -7.74 -12.72 11.47
C THR A 351 -6.82 -13.83 11.98
N SER A 352 -5.59 -13.93 11.46
CA SER A 352 -4.62 -14.93 11.92
C SER A 352 -4.12 -14.61 13.34
N PRO A 353 -3.67 -15.62 14.12
CA PRO A 353 -3.29 -15.40 15.52
C PRO A 353 -2.25 -14.30 15.75
N HIS A 354 -1.23 -14.22 14.89
CA HIS A 354 -0.17 -13.22 15.03
C HIS A 354 -0.63 -11.82 14.62
N MET A 355 -1.49 -11.69 13.59
CA MET A 355 -2.07 -10.41 13.22
C MET A 355 -3.10 -9.92 14.24
N MET A 356 -3.80 -10.83 14.93
CA MET A 356 -4.66 -10.49 16.08
C MET A 356 -3.83 -9.99 17.27
N ALA A 357 -2.68 -10.62 17.56
CA ALA A 357 -1.75 -10.15 18.58
C ALA A 357 -1.16 -8.77 18.22
N TYR A 358 -0.76 -8.58 16.97
CA TYR A 358 -0.28 -7.31 16.42
C TYR A 358 -1.29 -6.16 16.62
N GLN A 359 -2.56 -6.37 16.26
CA GLN A 359 -3.62 -5.36 16.46
C GLN A 359 -3.91 -5.08 17.94
N ARG A 360 -3.89 -6.11 18.79
CA ARG A 360 -4.08 -5.96 20.23
C ARG A 360 -2.91 -5.23 20.89
N TYR A 361 -1.68 -5.52 20.46
CA TYR A 361 -0.49 -4.83 20.93
C TYR A 361 -0.52 -3.35 20.57
N ASN A 362 -0.87 -3.03 19.32
CA ASN A 362 -1.08 -1.66 18.88
C ASN A 362 -2.16 -0.95 19.71
N ALA A 363 -3.31 -1.58 19.92
CA ALA A 363 -4.41 -1.01 20.70
C ALA A 363 -4.03 -0.77 22.17
N LEU A 364 -3.39 -1.75 22.80
CA LEU A 364 -2.98 -1.68 24.20
C LEU A 364 -1.95 -0.57 24.41
N LEU A 365 -0.92 -0.46 23.58
CA LEU A 365 0.08 0.60 23.73
C LEU A 365 -0.51 1.99 23.51
N ASN A 366 -1.38 2.17 22.52
CA ASN A 366 -2.08 3.44 22.33
C ASN A 366 -2.96 3.79 23.54
N LEU A 367 -3.70 2.81 24.08
CA LEU A 367 -4.49 3.01 25.29
C LEU A 367 -3.58 3.46 26.44
N MET A 368 -2.57 2.65 26.78
CA MET A 368 -1.65 2.93 27.88
C MET A 368 -0.99 4.30 27.75
N ALA A 369 -0.57 4.71 26.56
CA ALA A 369 0.13 5.97 26.34
C ALA A 369 -0.82 7.18 26.30
N SER A 370 -2.13 6.98 26.13
CA SER A 370 -3.07 8.08 25.88
C SER A 370 -3.96 8.43 27.07
N LEU A 371 -3.86 7.70 28.19
CA LEU A 371 -4.68 7.95 29.36
C LEU A 371 -4.25 9.21 30.12
N LYS A 372 -5.24 10.02 30.49
CA LYS A 372 -5.14 11.16 31.41
C LYS A 372 -6.37 11.16 32.31
N HIS A 373 -6.18 11.00 33.62
CA HIS A 373 -7.26 10.80 34.60
C HIS A 373 -8.23 9.66 34.20
N GLY A 374 -7.68 8.59 33.63
CA GLY A 374 -8.44 7.43 33.14
C GLY A 374 -9.20 7.66 31.82
N GLU A 375 -9.17 8.86 31.24
CA GLU A 375 -9.76 9.14 29.93
C GLU A 375 -8.73 9.09 28.81
N VAL A 376 -9.12 8.62 27.63
CA VAL A 376 -8.27 8.60 26.44
C VAL A 376 -8.22 10.02 25.87
N LYS A 377 -7.09 10.71 26.04
CA LYS A 377 -6.86 12.11 25.63
C LYS A 377 -5.63 12.31 24.74
N GLY A 378 -4.65 11.42 24.82
CA GLY A 378 -3.39 11.56 24.10
C GLY A 378 -3.40 11.06 22.66
N GLY A 379 -4.32 10.18 22.28
CA GLY A 379 -4.35 9.55 20.95
C GLY A 379 -5.13 8.25 20.98
N ALA A 380 -5.18 7.55 19.85
CA ALA A 380 -5.84 6.25 19.75
C ALA A 380 -5.37 5.47 18.52
N PRO A 381 -5.51 4.13 18.51
CA PRO A 381 -5.06 3.31 17.41
C PRO A 381 -5.97 3.47 16.18
N ILE A 382 -5.38 3.34 14.98
CA ILE A 382 -6.08 3.41 13.69
C ILE A 382 -6.03 2.03 13.02
N GLY A 383 -7.17 1.59 12.46
CA GLY A 383 -7.35 0.32 11.76
C GLY A 383 -6.68 0.30 10.37
N GLY A 384 -6.74 -0.85 9.69
CA GLY A 384 -6.02 -1.08 8.45
C GLY A 384 -6.77 -0.70 7.18
N MET A 385 -6.15 -1.00 6.03
CA MET A 385 -6.67 -0.66 4.70
C MET A 385 -7.80 -1.60 4.23
N ALA A 386 -8.88 -1.01 3.71
CA ALA A 386 -9.81 -1.67 2.80
C ALA A 386 -9.65 -1.12 1.37
N ALA A 387 -8.95 -1.88 0.53
CA ALA A 387 -8.50 -1.44 -0.79
C ALA A 387 -9.36 -1.95 -1.97
N VAL A 388 -10.44 -2.69 -1.71
CA VAL A 388 -11.26 -3.25 -2.81
C VAL A 388 -12.03 -2.12 -3.50
N MET A 389 -12.09 -2.18 -4.82
CA MET A 389 -12.84 -1.26 -5.67
C MET A 389 -14.11 -1.91 -6.20
N LEU A 390 -15.15 -1.09 -6.40
CA LEU A 390 -16.38 -1.52 -7.06
C LEU A 390 -16.22 -1.45 -8.59
N TYR A 391 -16.77 -2.42 -9.29
CA TYR A 391 -16.87 -2.37 -10.74
C TYR A 391 -18.02 -1.48 -11.17
N GLN A 392 -17.79 -0.73 -12.25
CA GLN A 392 -18.81 0.08 -12.90
C GLN A 392 -19.80 -0.81 -13.67
N GLN A 393 -21.02 -0.29 -13.89
CA GLN A 393 -22.05 -1.00 -14.64
C GLN A 393 -21.64 -1.28 -16.10
N SER A 394 -20.80 -0.42 -16.69
CA SER A 394 -20.27 -0.54 -18.06
C SER A 394 -19.05 -1.46 -18.18
N ASP A 395 -18.67 -2.19 -17.12
CA ASP A 395 -17.63 -3.21 -17.19
C ASP A 395 -17.96 -4.25 -18.26
N ALA A 396 -16.99 -4.58 -19.12
CA ALA A 396 -17.20 -5.43 -20.30
C ALA A 396 -17.56 -6.88 -19.95
N TYR A 397 -17.32 -7.30 -18.71
CA TYR A 397 -17.58 -8.64 -18.20
C TYR A 397 -18.66 -8.65 -17.12
N SER A 398 -19.40 -7.55 -16.93
CA SER A 398 -20.46 -7.42 -15.92
C SER A 398 -19.99 -7.77 -14.50
N ARG A 399 -18.72 -7.48 -14.14
CA ARG A 399 -18.13 -7.84 -12.84
C ARG A 399 -18.72 -7.09 -11.66
N HIS A 400 -19.57 -6.09 -11.89
CA HIS A 400 -20.36 -5.41 -10.86
C HIS A 400 -21.25 -6.37 -10.06
N ARG A 401 -21.57 -7.56 -10.58
CA ARG A 401 -22.18 -8.67 -9.83
C ARG A 401 -21.42 -9.08 -8.56
N HIS A 402 -20.13 -8.76 -8.46
CA HIS A 402 -19.31 -9.03 -7.29
C HIS A 402 -19.37 -7.93 -6.23
N ASN A 403 -19.88 -6.73 -6.57
CA ASN A 403 -19.93 -5.58 -5.67
C ASN A 403 -20.65 -5.87 -4.33
N PRO A 404 -21.76 -6.64 -4.27
CA PRO A 404 -22.40 -6.96 -2.98
C PRO A 404 -21.48 -7.68 -1.99
N VAL A 405 -20.63 -8.60 -2.48
CA VAL A 405 -19.65 -9.33 -1.65
C VAL A 405 -18.59 -8.36 -1.14
N THR A 406 -18.09 -7.48 -2.00
CA THR A 406 -17.13 -6.44 -1.65
C THR A 406 -17.64 -5.50 -0.56
N LEU A 407 -18.90 -5.06 -0.68
CA LEU A 407 -19.54 -4.18 0.31
C LEU A 407 -19.70 -4.88 1.66
N ARG A 408 -20.11 -6.15 1.68
CA ARG A 408 -20.23 -6.93 2.92
C ARG A 408 -18.87 -7.17 3.57
N ALA A 409 -17.85 -7.49 2.77
CA ALA A 409 -16.49 -7.70 3.28
C ALA A 409 -15.93 -6.44 3.94
N MET A 410 -16.13 -5.26 3.34
CA MET A 410 -15.76 -3.97 3.93
C MET A 410 -16.42 -3.76 5.29
N TRP A 411 -17.73 -3.93 5.36
CA TRP A 411 -18.48 -3.79 6.61
C TRP A 411 -17.98 -4.75 7.69
N LEU A 412 -17.77 -6.02 7.35
CA LEU A 412 -17.38 -7.05 8.32
C LEU A 412 -15.96 -6.83 8.84
N ASP A 413 -15.04 -6.39 7.97
CA ASP A 413 -13.66 -6.13 8.35
C ASP A 413 -13.56 -4.92 9.29
N LYS A 414 -14.28 -3.83 9.00
CA LYS A 414 -14.30 -2.65 9.89
C LYS A 414 -15.03 -2.91 11.21
N LEU A 415 -16.05 -3.78 11.20
CA LEU A 415 -16.65 -4.28 12.43
C LEU A 415 -15.64 -5.06 13.28
N ARG A 416 -14.93 -6.02 12.67
CA ARG A 416 -13.88 -6.81 13.34
C ARG A 416 -12.84 -5.91 14.00
N GLU A 417 -12.34 -4.90 13.30
CA GLU A 417 -11.36 -3.94 13.84
C GLU A 417 -11.87 -3.24 15.10
N ARG A 418 -13.11 -2.71 15.04
CA ARG A 418 -13.72 -2.05 16.20
C ARG A 418 -13.89 -3.02 17.38
N LEU A 419 -14.35 -4.24 17.13
CA LEU A 419 -14.52 -5.26 18.18
C LEU A 419 -13.18 -5.62 18.85
N ILE A 420 -12.09 -5.68 18.09
CA ILE A 420 -10.74 -5.90 18.65
C ILE A 420 -10.32 -4.74 19.57
N GLY A 421 -10.78 -3.52 19.28
CA GLY A 421 -10.52 -2.31 20.04
C GLY A 421 -11.30 -2.17 21.35
N LEU A 422 -12.25 -3.08 21.62
CA LEU A 422 -12.98 -3.09 22.89
C LEU A 422 -12.11 -3.71 23.98
N ILE A 423 -11.60 -2.88 24.89
CA ILE A 423 -10.76 -3.31 26.00
C ILE A 423 -11.46 -2.95 27.31
N PHE A 424 -11.64 -3.93 28.19
CA PHE A 424 -12.18 -3.71 29.54
C PHE A 424 -11.07 -3.88 30.57
N VAL A 425 -10.74 -2.80 31.28
CA VAL A 425 -9.74 -2.81 32.34
C VAL A 425 -10.43 -2.98 33.69
N CYS A 426 -10.28 -4.14 34.31
CA CYS A 426 -10.94 -4.48 35.58
C CYS A 426 -10.04 -4.28 36.79
N GLU A 427 -10.64 -4.04 37.96
CA GLU A 427 -9.90 -3.89 39.22
C GLU A 427 -9.39 -5.23 39.76
N SER A 428 -10.14 -6.31 39.55
CA SER A 428 -9.81 -7.68 39.94
C SER A 428 -10.04 -8.63 38.77
N ARG A 429 -9.34 -9.77 38.75
CA ARG A 429 -9.41 -10.74 37.66
C ARG A 429 -10.84 -11.24 37.40
N VAL A 430 -11.26 -11.22 36.13
CA VAL A 430 -12.55 -11.73 35.65
C VAL A 430 -12.31 -12.47 34.34
N GLU A 431 -12.81 -13.69 34.22
CA GLU A 431 -12.53 -14.54 33.06
C GLU A 431 -13.36 -14.18 31.82
N LYS A 432 -14.64 -13.83 32.00
CA LYS A 432 -15.57 -13.55 30.90
C LYS A 432 -16.49 -12.40 31.25
N LEU A 433 -16.70 -11.53 30.28
CA LEU A 433 -17.54 -10.33 30.38
C LEU A 433 -18.14 -10.04 29.01
N THR A 434 -19.45 -9.81 28.94
CA THR A 434 -20.08 -9.29 27.73
C THR A 434 -20.05 -7.77 27.70
N LEU A 435 -20.19 -7.16 26.51
CA LEU A 435 -20.35 -5.71 26.37
C LEU A 435 -21.52 -5.18 27.20
N GLU A 436 -22.62 -5.93 27.25
CA GLU A 436 -23.79 -5.58 28.07
C GLU A 436 -23.46 -5.53 29.56
N ASP A 437 -22.70 -6.51 30.06
CA ASP A 437 -22.26 -6.55 31.47
C ASP A 437 -21.39 -5.35 31.81
N ALA A 438 -20.47 -4.99 30.91
CA ALA A 438 -19.57 -3.85 31.05
C ALA A 438 -20.36 -2.53 31.08
N LEU A 439 -21.29 -2.33 30.15
CA LEU A 439 -22.13 -1.13 30.07
C LEU A 439 -23.06 -0.98 31.27
N LYS A 440 -23.57 -2.09 31.82
CA LYS A 440 -24.42 -2.10 33.02
C LYS A 440 -23.64 -1.98 34.33
N GLY A 441 -22.30 -1.93 34.29
CA GLY A 441 -21.45 -1.84 35.48
C GLY A 441 -21.53 -3.07 36.39
N ARG A 442 -21.82 -4.25 35.84
CA ARG A 442 -21.92 -5.51 36.62
C ARG A 442 -20.56 -5.95 37.18
N VAL A 443 -19.47 -5.49 36.57
CA VAL A 443 -18.09 -5.71 37.01
C VAL A 443 -17.42 -4.35 37.19
N LYS A 444 -16.65 -4.19 38.27
CA LYS A 444 -15.86 -2.98 38.51
C LYS A 444 -14.71 -2.87 37.52
N GLY A 445 -14.70 -1.80 36.74
CA GLY A 445 -13.68 -1.55 35.75
C GLY A 445 -14.09 -0.45 34.78
N ARG A 446 -13.32 -0.29 33.71
CA ARG A 446 -13.58 0.71 32.66
C ARG A 446 -13.47 0.07 31.29
N LEU A 447 -14.50 0.32 30.46
CA LEU A 447 -14.52 -0.06 29.05
C LEU A 447 -13.93 1.06 28.18
N TYR A 448 -13.12 0.69 27.21
CA TYR A 448 -12.56 1.57 26.19
C TYR A 448 -12.99 1.10 24.79
N ASP A 449 -13.48 2.02 23.95
CA ASP A 449 -13.91 1.79 22.56
C ASP A 449 -12.87 2.39 21.60
N LEU A 450 -11.87 1.59 21.23
CA LEU A 450 -10.77 1.97 20.35
C LEU A 450 -11.05 1.58 18.88
N TYR A 451 -10.12 1.85 17.97
CA TYR A 451 -10.27 1.58 16.52
C TYR A 451 -11.54 2.19 15.89
N ARG A 452 -11.81 3.44 16.23
CA ARG A 452 -12.90 4.24 15.65
C ARG A 452 -12.52 4.90 14.31
N GLN A 453 -11.26 4.84 13.91
CA GLN A 453 -10.75 5.23 12.60
C GLN A 453 -10.10 4.04 11.88
N SER A 454 -10.18 4.01 10.55
CA SER A 454 -9.61 2.97 9.70
C SER A 454 -9.44 3.47 8.26
N TRP A 455 -8.78 2.72 7.38
CA TRP A 455 -8.41 3.20 6.03
C TRP A 455 -9.29 2.66 4.90
N VAL A 456 -9.43 3.48 3.85
CA VAL A 456 -10.10 3.14 2.59
C VAL A 456 -9.35 3.73 1.39
N ALA A 457 -9.34 3.03 0.25
CA ALA A 457 -8.68 3.51 -0.98
C ALA A 457 -9.65 4.03 -2.07
N SER A 458 -10.96 3.94 -1.83
CA SER A 458 -12.01 4.28 -2.80
C SER A 458 -12.94 5.38 -2.25
N PRO A 459 -13.21 6.45 -3.01
CA PRO A 459 -14.19 7.47 -2.64
C PRO A 459 -15.63 7.07 -2.98
N ASP A 460 -15.88 5.83 -3.45
CA ASP A 460 -17.24 5.39 -3.78
C ASP A 460 -18.16 5.48 -2.56
N LYS A 461 -19.29 6.19 -2.73
CA LYS A 461 -20.21 6.51 -1.64
C LYS A 461 -20.72 5.25 -0.92
N SER A 462 -21.08 4.21 -1.66
CA SER A 462 -21.63 2.97 -1.07
C SER A 462 -20.55 2.18 -0.32
N TYR A 463 -19.32 2.22 -0.81
CA TYR A 463 -18.19 1.55 -0.17
C TYR A 463 -17.74 2.27 1.11
N VAL A 464 -17.68 3.60 1.08
CA VAL A 464 -17.40 4.44 2.25
C VAL A 464 -18.49 4.29 3.31
N GLU A 465 -19.77 4.30 2.90
CA GLU A 465 -20.91 4.06 3.80
C GLU A 465 -20.79 2.69 4.50
N ALA A 466 -20.49 1.62 3.75
CA ALA A 466 -20.36 0.27 4.29
C ALA A 466 -19.32 0.19 5.43
N GLY A 467 -18.17 0.87 5.30
CA GLY A 467 -17.15 0.88 6.36
C GLY A 467 -17.43 1.88 7.49
N ASN A 468 -18.10 3.00 7.20
CA ASN A 468 -18.44 4.00 8.22
C ASN A 468 -19.50 3.50 9.21
N ILE A 469 -20.46 2.67 8.77
CA ILE A 469 -21.52 2.13 9.63
C ILE A 469 -20.95 1.52 10.93
N PRO A 470 -20.10 0.47 10.90
CA PRO A 470 -19.58 -0.12 12.13
C PRO A 470 -18.68 0.84 12.92
N LEU A 471 -17.92 1.72 12.26
CA LEU A 471 -17.00 2.65 12.94
C LEU A 471 -17.72 3.79 13.66
N ARG A 472 -18.90 4.22 13.18
CA ARG A 472 -19.62 5.37 13.73
C ARG A 472 -20.80 5.00 14.63
N THR A 473 -21.35 3.78 14.54
CA THR A 473 -22.45 3.30 15.40
C THR A 473 -22.17 3.58 16.89
N PRO A 474 -23.11 4.12 17.68
CA PRO A 474 -22.91 4.26 19.12
C PRO A 474 -22.62 2.91 19.81
N LEU A 475 -21.78 2.91 20.84
CA LEU A 475 -21.30 1.68 21.48
C LEU A 475 -22.45 0.81 22.01
N GLU A 476 -23.46 1.44 22.60
CA GLU A 476 -24.66 0.80 23.15
C GLU A 476 -25.55 0.13 22.09
N LYS A 477 -25.42 0.54 20.82
CA LYS A 477 -26.17 -0.04 19.69
C LYS A 477 -25.35 -1.06 18.89
N LEU A 478 -24.11 -1.30 19.28
CA LEU A 478 -23.22 -2.17 18.50
C LEU A 478 -23.74 -3.62 18.47
N GLN A 479 -24.28 -4.13 19.58
CA GLN A 479 -24.88 -5.47 19.62
C GLN A 479 -26.13 -5.59 18.74
N GLU A 480 -26.97 -4.54 18.66
CA GLU A 480 -28.17 -4.52 17.81
C GLU A 480 -27.80 -4.70 16.33
N LEU A 481 -26.69 -4.12 15.90
CA LEU A 481 -26.17 -4.25 14.54
C LEU A 481 -25.75 -5.69 14.20
N LEU A 482 -25.28 -6.46 15.18
CA LEU A 482 -24.96 -7.90 15.00
C LEU A 482 -26.19 -8.79 15.03
N ASP A 483 -27.20 -8.41 15.83
CA ASP A 483 -28.42 -9.19 16.09
C ASP A 483 -29.57 -8.84 15.13
N ALA A 484 -29.37 -7.89 14.20
CA ALA A 484 -30.34 -7.55 13.18
C ALA A 484 -30.75 -8.78 12.32
N PRO A 485 -31.97 -8.82 11.77
CA PRO A 485 -32.40 -9.90 10.91
C PRO A 485 -31.46 -10.10 9.71
N GLU A 486 -31.32 -11.33 9.24
CA GLU A 486 -30.57 -11.61 8.03
C GLU A 486 -31.28 -11.03 6.80
N GLU A 487 -30.58 -10.18 6.05
CA GLU A 487 -31.05 -9.62 4.79
C GLU A 487 -30.05 -9.94 3.69
N TRP A 488 -30.53 -10.38 2.52
CA TRP A 488 -29.68 -10.86 1.44
C TRP A 488 -29.86 -10.02 0.18
N VAL A 489 -28.74 -9.74 -0.50
CA VAL A 489 -28.75 -9.24 -1.87
C VAL A 489 -28.86 -10.44 -2.81
N GLU A 490 -29.87 -10.42 -3.67
CA GLU A 490 -30.14 -11.49 -4.64
C GLU A 490 -29.93 -11.01 -6.07
N GLU A 491 -29.38 -11.88 -6.90
CA GLU A 491 -29.23 -11.66 -8.34
C GLU A 491 -29.84 -12.85 -9.07
N LYS A 492 -30.86 -12.60 -9.90
CA LYS A 492 -31.62 -13.65 -10.62
C LYS A 492 -32.15 -14.76 -9.70
N GLY A 493 -32.58 -14.41 -8.49
CA GLY A 493 -33.11 -15.34 -7.49
C GLY A 493 -32.05 -16.15 -6.73
N VAL A 494 -30.76 -15.83 -6.90
CA VAL A 494 -29.66 -16.46 -6.18
C VAL A 494 -29.08 -15.48 -5.16
N LYS A 495 -28.97 -15.90 -3.90
CA LYS A 495 -28.32 -15.14 -2.83
C LYS A 495 -26.83 -14.92 -3.16
N VAL A 496 -26.42 -13.66 -3.29
CA VAL A 496 -25.04 -13.29 -3.65
C VAL A 496 -24.20 -13.01 -2.42
N ALA A 497 -24.70 -12.14 -1.53
CA ALA A 497 -24.06 -11.75 -0.29
C ALA A 497 -25.10 -11.19 0.70
N PRO A 498 -24.86 -11.27 2.02
CA PRO A 498 -25.63 -10.50 2.99
C PRO A 498 -25.56 -9.00 2.67
N SER A 499 -26.66 -8.28 2.87
CA SER A 499 -26.67 -6.83 2.74
C SER A 499 -25.85 -6.17 3.85
N ILE A 500 -25.45 -4.91 3.69
CA ILE A 500 -24.78 -4.15 4.77
C ILE A 500 -25.72 -3.82 5.94
N LYS A 501 -27.03 -4.00 5.77
CA LYS A 501 -28.06 -3.86 6.83
C LYS A 501 -28.33 -5.16 7.58
N SER A 502 -27.91 -6.30 7.00
CA SER A 502 -28.03 -7.62 7.62
C SER A 502 -27.23 -7.70 8.91
N GLY A 503 -27.79 -8.38 9.92
CA GLY A 503 -27.00 -8.88 11.04
C GLY A 503 -25.99 -9.95 10.60
N LEU A 504 -25.30 -10.54 11.56
CA LEU A 504 -24.30 -11.58 11.28
C LEU A 504 -24.98 -12.88 10.84
N THR A 505 -24.52 -13.41 9.70
CA THR A 505 -24.83 -14.78 9.30
C THR A 505 -24.19 -15.79 10.26
N GLN A 506 -24.64 -17.05 10.20
CA GLN A 506 -24.07 -18.12 11.03
C GLN A 506 -22.55 -18.27 10.85
N SER A 507 -22.04 -18.20 9.62
CA SER A 507 -20.60 -18.35 9.33
C SER A 507 -19.78 -17.16 9.83
N GLU A 508 -20.30 -15.93 9.70
CA GLU A 508 -19.65 -14.73 10.22
C GLU A 508 -19.63 -14.71 11.75
N ARG A 509 -20.72 -15.17 12.39
CA ARG A 509 -20.78 -15.34 13.85
C ARG A 509 -19.74 -16.36 14.31
N ALA A 510 -19.66 -17.51 13.64
CA ALA A 510 -18.65 -18.54 13.95
C ALA A 510 -17.21 -18.02 13.78
N LEU A 511 -16.94 -17.23 12.74
CA LEU A 511 -15.65 -16.58 12.55
C LEU A 511 -15.32 -15.65 13.71
N LEU A 512 -16.19 -14.71 14.06
CA LEU A 512 -15.93 -13.74 15.14
C LEU A 512 -15.84 -14.42 16.52
N SER A 513 -16.62 -15.47 16.78
CA SER A 513 -16.48 -16.29 17.99
C SER A 513 -15.12 -17.00 18.05
N SER A 514 -14.61 -17.52 16.92
CA SER A 514 -13.28 -18.16 16.89
C SER A 514 -12.14 -17.19 17.21
N LEU A 515 -12.35 -15.89 16.95
CA LEU A 515 -11.43 -14.80 17.26
C LEU A 515 -11.58 -14.27 18.70
N ARG A 516 -12.51 -14.85 19.48
CA ARG A 516 -12.88 -14.42 20.84
C ARG A 516 -13.41 -12.98 20.89
N LEU A 517 -14.12 -12.57 19.84
CA LEU A 517 -14.81 -11.28 19.77
C LEU A 517 -16.29 -11.41 20.14
N LEU A 518 -16.83 -12.64 20.07
CA LEU A 518 -18.16 -13.01 20.50
C LEU A 518 -18.11 -14.23 21.40
N ASP A 519 -19.05 -14.33 22.34
CA ASP A 519 -19.31 -15.56 23.10
C ASP A 519 -20.08 -16.61 22.28
N GLN A 520 -20.41 -17.73 22.91
CA GLN A 520 -21.18 -18.84 22.31
C GLN A 520 -22.62 -18.48 21.94
N ASN A 521 -23.18 -17.41 22.53
CA ASN A 521 -24.51 -16.88 22.23
C ASN A 521 -24.44 -15.73 21.19
N GLY A 522 -23.24 -15.41 20.69
CA GLY A 522 -22.98 -14.31 19.78
C GLY A 522 -23.06 -12.92 20.41
N LYS A 523 -22.85 -12.81 21.72
CA LYS A 523 -22.73 -11.53 22.43
C LYS A 523 -21.30 -11.03 22.38
N ILE A 524 -21.13 -9.72 22.17
CA ILE A 524 -19.82 -9.07 22.08
C ILE A 524 -19.03 -9.26 23.37
N THR A 525 -17.77 -9.67 23.26
CA THR A 525 -16.85 -9.87 24.39
C THR A 525 -15.63 -8.97 24.25
N PRO A 526 -15.52 -7.89 25.04
CA PRO A 526 -14.31 -7.07 25.12
C PRO A 526 -13.11 -7.90 25.58
N TRP A 527 -11.89 -7.48 25.20
CA TRP A 527 -10.67 -8.02 25.78
C TRP A 527 -10.51 -7.54 27.22
N VAL A 528 -10.65 -8.46 28.18
CA VAL A 528 -10.54 -8.17 29.61
C VAL A 528 -9.08 -8.23 30.04
N ILE A 529 -8.61 -7.17 30.72
CA ILE A 529 -7.27 -7.06 31.30
C ILE A 529 -7.43 -6.54 32.74
N SER A 530 -6.97 -7.28 33.74
CA SER A 530 -6.92 -6.74 35.11
C SER A 530 -5.68 -5.88 35.33
N LYS A 531 -5.77 -4.91 36.26
CA LYS A 531 -4.62 -4.08 36.63
C LYS A 531 -3.42 -4.91 37.12
N GLU A 532 -3.67 -6.01 37.81
CA GLU A 532 -2.65 -6.94 38.32
C GLU A 532 -1.96 -7.75 37.20
N GLU A 533 -2.64 -7.97 36.08
CA GLU A 533 -2.08 -8.63 34.89
C GLU A 533 -1.12 -7.70 34.12
N LEU A 534 -1.10 -6.40 34.43
CA LEU A 534 -0.28 -5.39 33.76
C LEU A 534 0.23 -4.31 34.73
N ASP A 535 1.00 -4.72 35.74
CA ASP A 535 1.57 -3.84 36.77
C ASP A 535 3.11 -3.72 36.75
N SER A 536 3.76 -4.44 35.84
CA SER A 536 5.21 -4.53 35.73
C SER A 536 5.64 -4.75 34.28
N PRO A 537 6.82 -4.25 33.86
CA PRO A 537 7.35 -4.43 32.51
C PRO A 537 7.35 -5.89 32.08
N GLU A 538 7.78 -6.79 32.94
CA GLU A 538 7.92 -8.21 32.64
C GLU A 538 6.57 -8.85 32.27
N LYS A 539 5.47 -8.45 32.92
CA LYS A 539 4.12 -8.98 32.62
C LYS A 539 3.60 -8.56 31.25
N LEU A 540 3.93 -7.34 30.78
CA LEU A 540 3.55 -6.86 29.44
C LEU A 540 4.11 -7.75 28.32
N PHE A 541 5.28 -8.35 28.51
CA PHE A 541 5.92 -9.21 27.50
C PHE A 541 5.63 -10.70 27.73
N SER A 542 5.10 -11.04 28.91
CA SER A 542 4.79 -12.41 29.33
C SER A 542 3.55 -13.02 28.66
N SER A 543 3.45 -14.34 28.73
CA SER A 543 2.32 -15.14 28.26
C SER A 543 0.94 -14.79 28.84
N GLN A 544 0.90 -14.02 29.94
CA GLN A 544 -0.29 -13.79 30.77
C GLN A 544 -1.47 -13.17 30.00
N ILE A 545 -1.21 -12.14 29.17
CA ILE A 545 -2.25 -11.42 28.41
C ILE A 545 -2.26 -11.79 26.91
N TRP A 546 -1.27 -12.57 26.46
CA TRP A 546 -1.06 -12.92 25.05
C TRP A 546 -1.47 -14.37 24.74
N GLN A 547 -2.60 -14.80 25.30
CA GLN A 547 -3.19 -16.12 25.06
C GLN A 547 -2.25 -17.30 25.33
N GLY A 548 -1.39 -17.20 26.36
CA GLY A 548 -0.49 -18.28 26.77
C GLY A 548 0.82 -18.37 25.99
N ARG A 549 1.14 -17.38 25.15
CA ARG A 549 2.44 -17.26 24.48
C ARG A 549 3.09 -15.93 24.84
N GLU A 550 4.39 -15.89 25.06
CA GLU A 550 5.12 -14.62 25.20
C GLU A 550 4.85 -13.68 24.02
N LEU A 551 4.96 -12.36 24.22
CA LEU A 551 4.62 -11.37 23.19
C LEU A 551 5.43 -11.58 21.90
N TRP A 552 6.74 -11.87 22.02
CA TRP A 552 7.59 -12.11 20.86
C TRP A 552 7.07 -13.27 20.00
N SER A 553 6.76 -14.39 20.66
CA SER A 553 6.20 -15.59 20.01
C SER A 553 4.83 -15.31 19.38
N SER A 554 4.02 -14.47 20.02
CA SER A 554 2.71 -14.07 19.51
C SER A 554 2.81 -13.21 18.26
N LEU A 555 3.80 -12.32 18.16
CA LEU A 555 3.97 -11.41 17.03
C LEU A 555 4.73 -12.04 15.85
N TYR A 556 5.77 -12.83 16.14
CA TYR A 556 6.79 -13.15 15.14
C TYR A 556 6.96 -14.65 14.87
N ASP A 557 6.52 -15.53 15.78
CA ASP A 557 6.62 -16.98 15.57
C ASP A 557 5.41 -17.54 14.81
N ILE A 558 5.46 -17.35 13.50
CA ILE A 558 4.47 -17.74 12.51
C ILE A 558 4.86 -19.09 11.89
N PRO A 559 4.04 -20.14 12.06
CA PRO A 559 4.35 -21.44 11.49
C PRO A 559 4.29 -21.39 9.96
N SER A 560 5.30 -21.97 9.30
CA SER A 560 5.24 -22.26 7.86
C SER A 560 4.30 -23.45 7.64
N LYS A 561 3.21 -23.24 6.91
CA LYS A 561 2.13 -24.24 6.80
C LYS A 561 1.75 -24.55 5.36
N GLU A 562 1.70 -23.55 4.48
CA GLU A 562 1.14 -23.74 3.15
C GLU A 562 1.86 -22.94 2.07
N ILE A 563 2.39 -23.65 1.08
CA ILE A 563 3.00 -23.11 -0.13
C ILE A 563 2.42 -23.90 -1.31
N THR A 564 1.48 -23.33 -2.05
CA THR A 564 0.87 -23.98 -3.22
C THR A 564 1.44 -23.39 -4.50
N ILE A 565 1.46 -24.17 -5.58
CA ILE A 565 1.98 -23.69 -6.86
C ILE A 565 1.09 -22.60 -7.47
N GLU A 566 -0.22 -22.65 -7.22
CA GLU A 566 -1.17 -21.62 -7.62
C GLU A 566 -0.89 -20.28 -6.92
N ASN A 567 -0.54 -20.31 -5.64
CA ASN A 567 -0.24 -19.07 -4.91
C ASN A 567 1.10 -18.48 -5.34
N VAL A 568 2.09 -19.33 -5.71
CA VAL A 568 3.32 -18.86 -6.36
C VAL A 568 3.02 -18.19 -7.70
N GLN A 569 2.12 -18.76 -8.50
CA GLN A 569 1.69 -18.15 -9.76
C GLN A 569 0.93 -16.83 -9.54
N HIS A 570 0.07 -16.75 -8.52
CA HIS A 570 -0.65 -15.53 -8.16
C HIS A 570 0.28 -14.42 -7.66
N ALA A 571 1.23 -14.74 -6.78
CA ALA A 571 2.22 -13.78 -6.32
C ALA A 571 3.05 -13.20 -7.48
N PHE A 572 3.47 -14.06 -8.42
CA PHE A 572 4.20 -13.61 -9.61
C PHE A 572 3.32 -12.72 -10.50
N TYR A 573 2.05 -13.09 -10.68
CA TYR A 573 1.07 -12.27 -11.38
C TYR A 573 0.91 -10.88 -10.76
N MET A 574 0.75 -10.78 -9.43
CA MET A 574 0.57 -9.50 -8.74
C MET A 574 1.83 -8.64 -8.82
N ALA A 575 3.01 -9.24 -8.63
CA ALA A 575 4.29 -8.54 -8.75
C ALA A 575 4.51 -7.99 -10.17
N ALA A 576 4.24 -8.79 -11.21
CA ALA A 576 4.39 -8.37 -12.61
C ALA A 576 3.41 -7.27 -12.99
N ASN A 577 2.12 -7.43 -12.65
CA ASN A 577 1.10 -6.43 -12.98
C ASN A 577 1.34 -5.11 -12.26
N TYR A 578 1.72 -5.14 -10.98
CA TYR A 578 1.98 -3.91 -10.24
C TYR A 578 3.27 -3.23 -10.72
N GLY A 579 4.37 -4.00 -10.90
CA GLY A 579 5.62 -3.45 -11.42
C GLY A 579 5.47 -2.83 -12.81
N PHE A 580 4.62 -3.42 -13.67
CA PHE A 580 4.24 -2.83 -14.95
C PHE A 580 3.57 -1.45 -14.80
N GLN A 581 2.72 -1.26 -13.80
CA GLN A 581 2.05 0.02 -13.54
C GLN A 581 3.02 1.08 -13.03
N VAL A 582 3.96 0.70 -12.14
CA VAL A 582 5.01 1.61 -11.65
C VAL A 582 5.88 2.12 -12.81
N LEU A 583 6.29 1.25 -13.75
CA LEU A 583 7.04 1.66 -14.93
C LEU A 583 6.26 2.61 -15.87
N ASN A 584 4.94 2.66 -15.73
CA ASN A 584 4.05 3.60 -16.42
C ASN A 584 3.78 4.88 -15.60
N GLY A 585 4.41 5.04 -14.43
CA GLY A 585 4.20 6.19 -13.53
C GLY A 585 2.91 6.11 -12.72
N ASN A 586 2.27 4.94 -12.65
CA ASN A 586 1.03 4.72 -11.91
C ASN A 586 1.28 3.90 -10.65
N LEU A 587 1.35 4.57 -9.50
CA LEU A 587 1.66 3.95 -8.20
C LEU A 587 0.40 3.57 -7.40
N ALA A 588 -0.75 4.21 -7.64
CA ALA A 588 -2.06 3.79 -7.17
C ALA A 588 -2.78 2.98 -8.26
N ALA A 589 -2.49 1.69 -8.32
CA ALA A 589 -2.85 0.84 -9.45
C ALA A 589 -4.06 -0.06 -9.18
N ALA A 590 -5.10 0.13 -10.00
CA ALA A 590 -6.26 -0.76 -10.02
C ALA A 590 -5.91 -2.09 -10.73
N ILE A 591 -5.81 -3.18 -9.98
CA ILE A 591 -5.46 -4.52 -10.49
C ILE A 591 -6.52 -5.53 -10.07
N ASP A 592 -6.90 -6.40 -11.01
CA ASP A 592 -7.85 -7.48 -10.76
C ASP A 592 -7.13 -8.66 -10.09
N ASP A 593 -7.63 -9.08 -8.95
CA ASP A 593 -7.17 -10.23 -8.18
C ASP A 593 -8.18 -11.39 -8.35
N TYR A 594 -7.67 -12.55 -8.77
CA TYR A 594 -8.46 -13.75 -9.06
C TYR A 594 -8.43 -14.81 -7.96
N VAL A 595 -7.74 -14.56 -6.83
CA VAL A 595 -7.56 -15.49 -5.71
C VAL A 595 -8.16 -14.95 -4.41
N ALA A 596 -8.15 -13.63 -4.22
CA ALA A 596 -8.53 -12.99 -2.96
C ALA A 596 -9.92 -13.38 -2.44
N PHE A 597 -10.87 -13.64 -3.34
CA PHE A 597 -12.21 -14.13 -3.02
C PHE A 597 -12.46 -15.43 -3.78
N SER A 598 -12.77 -16.50 -3.05
CA SER A 598 -13.01 -17.82 -3.65
C SER A 598 -14.05 -17.77 -4.76
N GLY A 599 -13.64 -18.12 -5.98
CA GLY A 599 -14.49 -18.16 -7.18
C GLY A 599 -14.93 -16.79 -7.70
N ARG A 600 -14.22 -15.70 -7.36
CA ARG A 600 -14.57 -14.34 -7.78
C ARG A 600 -13.33 -13.53 -8.13
N VAL A 601 -13.43 -12.74 -9.19
CA VAL A 601 -12.44 -11.71 -9.50
C VAL A 601 -12.86 -10.39 -8.87
N VAL A 602 -11.99 -9.80 -8.06
CA VAL A 602 -12.23 -8.51 -7.41
C VAL A 602 -11.12 -7.53 -7.78
N ARG A 603 -11.44 -6.25 -7.85
CA ARG A 603 -10.46 -5.21 -8.17
C ARG A 603 -9.92 -4.61 -6.89
N PHE A 604 -8.60 -4.49 -6.78
CA PHE A 604 -7.95 -3.77 -5.68
C PHE A 604 -7.28 -2.50 -6.19
N MET A 605 -7.30 -1.45 -5.36
CA MET A 605 -6.37 -0.33 -5.49
C MET A 605 -5.09 -0.72 -4.76
N ASN A 606 -4.03 -0.97 -5.52
CA ASN A 606 -2.75 -1.45 -5.01
C ASN A 606 -1.75 -0.29 -4.94
N ASP A 607 -0.83 -0.39 -4.00
CA ASP A 607 0.28 0.52 -3.74
C ASP A 607 1.61 -0.28 -3.65
N LEU A 608 2.74 0.40 -3.39
CA LEU A 608 4.08 -0.23 -3.47
C LEU A 608 4.25 -1.42 -2.50
N ALA A 609 3.54 -1.43 -1.38
CA ALA A 609 3.52 -2.55 -0.44
C ALA A 609 3.14 -3.88 -1.13
N THR A 610 2.29 -3.81 -2.15
CA THR A 610 1.90 -4.97 -3.00
C THR A 610 3.12 -5.55 -3.71
N TYR A 611 3.98 -4.70 -4.30
CA TYR A 611 5.20 -5.17 -4.95
C TYR A 611 6.18 -5.76 -3.94
N ARG A 612 6.40 -5.04 -2.83
CA ARG A 612 7.35 -5.42 -1.78
C ARG A 612 7.05 -6.82 -1.26
N ILE A 613 5.80 -7.09 -0.91
CA ILE A 613 5.43 -8.35 -0.26
C ILE A 613 5.58 -9.55 -1.20
N PHE A 614 5.06 -9.47 -2.42
CA PHE A 614 5.10 -10.60 -3.35
C PHE A 614 6.51 -10.86 -3.86
N VAL A 615 7.30 -9.83 -4.16
CA VAL A 615 8.71 -10.02 -4.57
C VAL A 615 9.53 -10.61 -3.43
N SER A 616 9.34 -10.14 -2.19
CA SER A 616 10.06 -10.68 -1.03
C SER A 616 9.72 -12.15 -0.78
N TRP A 617 8.44 -12.50 -0.88
CA TRP A 617 7.99 -13.87 -0.71
C TRP A 617 8.49 -14.80 -1.82
N LEU A 618 8.38 -14.39 -3.08
CA LEU A 618 8.88 -15.15 -4.24
C LEU A 618 10.39 -15.38 -4.16
N TRP A 619 11.15 -14.36 -3.75
CA TRP A 619 12.59 -14.50 -3.53
C TRP A 619 12.86 -15.58 -2.47
N CYS A 620 12.13 -15.57 -1.35
CA CYS A 620 12.26 -16.60 -0.32
C CYS A 620 11.92 -18.00 -0.85
N VAL A 621 10.84 -18.13 -1.64
CA VAL A 621 10.41 -19.40 -2.26
C VAL A 621 11.51 -19.97 -3.15
N ILE A 622 12.10 -19.15 -4.02
CA ILE A 622 13.12 -19.56 -4.98
C ILE A 622 14.45 -19.89 -4.27
N HIS A 623 14.94 -18.98 -3.44
CA HIS A 623 16.27 -19.12 -2.83
C HIS A 623 16.34 -20.22 -1.77
N ASN A 624 15.23 -20.55 -1.13
CA ASN A 624 15.15 -21.68 -0.19
C ASN A 624 14.62 -22.97 -0.83
N LYS A 625 14.39 -23.00 -2.16
CA LYS A 625 13.81 -24.14 -2.89
C LYS A 625 12.57 -24.71 -2.20
N ALA A 626 11.64 -23.82 -1.86
CA ALA A 626 10.50 -24.19 -1.03
C ALA A 626 9.73 -25.37 -1.61
N LYS A 627 9.30 -26.29 -0.74
CA LYS A 627 8.52 -27.46 -1.15
C LYS A 627 7.05 -27.09 -1.29
N VAL A 628 6.45 -27.44 -2.42
CA VAL A 628 5.02 -27.29 -2.63
C VAL A 628 4.29 -28.24 -1.67
N THR A 629 3.34 -27.72 -0.90
CA THR A 629 2.71 -28.47 0.19
C THR A 629 1.49 -29.29 -0.25
N LYS A 630 0.96 -29.04 -1.45
CA LYS A 630 -0.24 -29.69 -2.00
C LYS A 630 -0.07 -29.95 -3.49
N ASP A 631 -0.70 -31.01 -3.99
CA ASP A 631 -0.83 -31.22 -5.43
C ASP A 631 -1.56 -30.03 -6.06
N GLY A 632 -1.06 -29.54 -7.19
CA GLY A 632 -1.62 -28.36 -7.84
C GLY A 632 -1.15 -28.21 -9.29
N TRP A 633 -1.53 -27.10 -9.90
CA TRP A 633 -1.25 -26.81 -11.30
C TRP A 633 -0.74 -25.38 -11.49
N LEU A 634 0.34 -25.22 -12.26
CA LEU A 634 0.53 -23.97 -12.98
C LEU A 634 -0.49 -23.92 -14.11
N LYS A 635 -1.16 -22.76 -14.24
CA LYS A 635 -2.28 -22.58 -15.17
C LYS A 635 -1.90 -21.67 -16.33
N ALA A 636 -2.28 -22.08 -17.53
CA ALA A 636 -2.31 -21.25 -18.73
C ALA A 636 -3.50 -20.27 -18.70
N PRO A 637 -3.45 -19.18 -19.49
CA PRO A 637 -4.57 -18.26 -19.63
C PRO A 637 -5.82 -18.94 -20.20
N LEU A 638 -6.98 -18.47 -19.77
CA LEU A 638 -8.29 -18.85 -20.31
C LEU A 638 -9.23 -17.64 -20.26
N LEU A 639 -10.00 -17.43 -21.34
CA LEU A 639 -11.11 -16.48 -21.33
C LEU A 639 -12.27 -17.04 -20.49
N THR A 640 -12.64 -16.31 -19.44
CA THR A 640 -13.73 -16.68 -18.53
C THR A 640 -14.82 -15.61 -18.52
N GLN A 641 -15.88 -15.82 -17.73
CA GLN A 641 -16.90 -14.81 -17.45
C GLN A 641 -16.35 -13.56 -16.72
N ASP A 642 -15.12 -13.61 -16.21
CA ASP A 642 -14.42 -12.50 -15.54
C ASP A 642 -13.30 -11.90 -16.40
N GLY A 643 -13.18 -12.33 -17.66
CA GLY A 643 -12.08 -12.00 -18.56
C GLY A 643 -10.98 -13.06 -18.57
N VAL A 644 -9.83 -12.72 -19.14
CA VAL A 644 -8.68 -13.62 -19.23
C VAL A 644 -7.94 -13.72 -17.90
N ILE A 645 -7.96 -14.91 -17.29
CA ILE A 645 -7.26 -15.22 -16.04
C ILE A 645 -6.48 -16.54 -16.15
N PRO A 646 -5.48 -16.79 -15.28
CA PRO A 646 -4.85 -18.11 -15.15
C PRO A 646 -5.85 -19.15 -14.65
N ALA A 647 -6.42 -19.96 -15.54
CA ALA A 647 -7.48 -20.91 -15.19
C ALA A 647 -7.38 -22.28 -15.89
N LYS A 648 -6.65 -22.40 -17.01
CA LYS A 648 -6.49 -23.67 -17.72
C LYS A 648 -5.31 -24.45 -17.14
N ASN A 649 -5.54 -25.59 -16.52
CA ASN A 649 -4.45 -26.46 -16.03
C ASN A 649 -3.44 -26.78 -17.15
N ALA A 650 -2.15 -26.50 -16.91
CA ALA A 650 -1.10 -26.68 -17.90
C ALA A 650 0.00 -27.63 -17.40
N ILE A 651 0.57 -27.35 -16.22
CA ILE A 651 1.70 -28.12 -15.68
C ILE A 651 1.34 -28.60 -14.27
N PHE A 652 1.27 -29.91 -14.09
CA PHE A 652 1.02 -30.51 -12.78
C PHE A 652 2.26 -30.45 -11.90
N VAL A 653 2.09 -30.08 -10.64
CA VAL A 653 3.15 -30.09 -9.64
C VAL A 653 2.68 -30.88 -8.43
N LYS A 654 3.43 -31.94 -8.10
CA LYS A 654 3.12 -32.83 -6.99
C LYS A 654 3.56 -32.23 -5.66
N ALA A 655 2.80 -32.47 -4.59
CA ALA A 655 3.21 -32.17 -3.23
C ALA A 655 4.60 -32.76 -2.91
N GLY A 656 5.44 -31.98 -2.22
CA GLY A 656 6.83 -32.29 -1.90
C GLY A 656 7.83 -31.86 -2.98
N SER A 657 7.38 -31.45 -4.17
CA SER A 657 8.27 -30.94 -5.22
C SER A 657 8.93 -29.63 -4.76
N GLU A 658 10.23 -29.51 -4.96
CA GLU A 658 10.97 -28.26 -4.72
C GLU A 658 10.68 -27.24 -5.83
N PHE A 659 10.54 -25.97 -5.47
CA PHE A 659 10.43 -24.89 -6.43
C PHE A 659 11.82 -24.57 -7.01
N THR A 660 12.14 -25.21 -8.13
CA THR A 660 13.45 -25.08 -8.81
C THR A 660 13.46 -23.95 -9.83
N ASN A 661 14.66 -23.57 -10.30
CA ASN A 661 14.81 -22.61 -11.40
C ASN A 661 14.08 -23.07 -12.67
N GLN A 662 14.02 -24.38 -12.94
CA GLN A 662 13.26 -24.90 -14.08
C GLN A 662 11.77 -24.63 -13.92
N LEU A 663 11.22 -24.84 -12.72
CA LEU A 663 9.81 -24.57 -12.45
C LEU A 663 9.50 -23.06 -12.50
N PHE A 664 10.46 -22.22 -12.10
CA PHE A 664 10.39 -20.77 -12.29
C PHE A 664 10.34 -20.38 -13.78
N GLU A 665 11.15 -20.99 -14.65
CA GLU A 665 11.10 -20.71 -16.10
C GLU A 665 9.74 -21.10 -16.71
N GLU A 666 9.14 -22.21 -16.28
CA GLU A 666 7.79 -22.60 -16.72
C GLU A 666 6.73 -21.59 -16.27
N LEU A 667 6.80 -21.13 -15.01
CA LEU A 667 5.94 -20.05 -14.51
C LEU A 667 6.12 -18.76 -15.32
N TRP A 668 7.37 -18.36 -15.57
CA TRP A 668 7.72 -17.15 -16.32
C TRP A 668 7.16 -17.22 -17.75
N LYS A 669 7.26 -18.37 -18.41
CA LYS A 669 6.68 -18.61 -19.75
C LYS A 669 5.15 -18.51 -19.73
N LEU A 670 4.49 -19.19 -18.79
CA LEU A 670 3.02 -19.14 -18.66
C LEU A 670 2.51 -17.72 -18.35
N HIS A 671 3.28 -16.92 -17.61
CA HIS A 671 2.91 -15.52 -17.39
C HIS A 671 3.02 -14.69 -18.67
N ASN A 672 4.06 -14.88 -19.50
CA ASN A 672 4.13 -14.21 -20.81
C ASN A 672 2.99 -14.63 -21.74
N GLU A 673 2.61 -15.91 -21.75
CA GLU A 673 1.42 -16.39 -22.45
C GLU A 673 0.15 -15.69 -21.95
N TRP A 674 0.01 -15.52 -20.63
CA TRP A 674 -1.08 -14.76 -20.04
C TRP A 674 -1.05 -13.28 -20.43
N THR A 675 0.11 -12.61 -20.41
CA THR A 675 0.25 -11.21 -20.83
C THR A 675 -0.20 -11.03 -22.28
N HIS A 676 0.21 -11.93 -23.16
CA HIS A 676 -0.21 -11.93 -24.56
C HIS A 676 -1.74 -12.07 -24.68
N ALA A 677 -2.32 -13.09 -24.03
CA ALA A 677 -3.76 -13.32 -24.05
C ALA A 677 -4.56 -12.16 -23.42
N PHE A 678 -4.02 -11.50 -22.40
CA PHE A 678 -4.63 -10.33 -21.77
C PHE A 678 -4.70 -9.14 -22.73
N PHE A 679 -3.61 -8.82 -23.44
CA PHE A 679 -3.61 -7.74 -24.43
C PHE A 679 -4.45 -8.09 -25.66
N GLU A 680 -4.43 -9.35 -26.08
CA GLU A 680 -5.31 -9.84 -27.15
C GLU A 680 -6.79 -9.65 -26.80
N ASP A 681 -7.18 -10.01 -25.57
CA ASP A 681 -8.54 -9.84 -25.08
C ASP A 681 -8.95 -8.37 -24.90
N TYR A 682 -7.99 -7.53 -24.50
CA TYR A 682 -8.17 -6.09 -24.46
C TYR A 682 -8.47 -5.53 -25.87
N ASP A 683 -7.68 -5.93 -26.86
CA ASP A 683 -7.84 -5.52 -28.26
C ASP A 683 -9.19 -6.01 -28.82
N ARG A 684 -9.56 -7.26 -28.51
CA ARG A 684 -10.85 -7.85 -28.88
C ARG A 684 -12.02 -7.08 -28.26
N THR A 685 -11.91 -6.71 -27.00
CA THR A 685 -12.94 -5.92 -26.30
C THR A 685 -13.05 -4.50 -26.86
N ALA A 686 -11.92 -3.87 -27.22
CA ALA A 686 -11.91 -2.56 -27.87
C ALA A 686 -12.53 -2.62 -29.28
N ALA A 687 -12.16 -3.63 -30.09
CA ALA A 687 -12.77 -3.89 -31.39
C ALA A 687 -14.28 -4.12 -31.29
N LEU A 688 -14.71 -4.89 -30.29
CA LEU A 688 -16.13 -5.14 -30.01
C LEU A 688 -16.88 -3.86 -29.62
N ARG A 689 -16.26 -2.96 -28.83
CA ARG A 689 -16.86 -1.64 -28.52
C ARG A 689 -17.04 -0.78 -29.76
N ILE A 690 -16.05 -0.75 -30.65
CA ILE A 690 -16.11 -0.02 -31.93
C ILE A 690 -17.25 -0.56 -32.80
N ILE A 691 -17.33 -1.88 -32.97
CA ILE A 691 -18.40 -2.52 -33.74
C ILE A 691 -19.76 -2.28 -33.08
N ALA A 692 -19.87 -2.46 -31.77
CA ALA A 692 -21.13 -2.29 -31.04
C ALA A 692 -21.67 -0.85 -31.16
N ALA A 693 -20.80 0.17 -31.17
CA ALA A 693 -21.18 1.56 -31.41
C ALA A 693 -21.78 1.80 -32.81
N CYS A 694 -21.48 0.92 -33.78
CA CYS A 694 -22.07 0.95 -35.12
C CYS A 694 -23.41 0.18 -35.21
N VAL A 695 -23.69 -0.71 -34.25
CA VAL A 695 -24.84 -1.61 -34.24
C VAL A 695 -26.00 -1.06 -33.40
N THR A 696 -25.71 -0.51 -32.21
CA THR A 696 -26.73 -0.09 -31.25
C THR A 696 -26.26 1.08 -30.39
N LYS A 697 -27.22 1.86 -29.87
CA LYS A 697 -26.97 2.87 -28.84
C LYS A 697 -26.64 2.25 -27.48
N GLU A 698 -27.14 1.04 -27.21
CA GLU A 698 -26.88 0.28 -25.99
C GLU A 698 -25.60 -0.57 -26.10
N ARG A 699 -24.51 0.07 -26.54
CA ARG A 699 -23.27 -0.63 -26.92
C ARG A 699 -22.68 -1.48 -25.79
N ASP A 700 -22.71 -1.00 -24.55
CA ASP A 700 -22.10 -1.72 -23.41
C ASP A 700 -22.89 -3.00 -23.08
N ALA A 701 -24.22 -2.98 -23.22
CA ALA A 701 -25.05 -4.17 -23.04
C ALA A 701 -24.79 -5.22 -24.13
N LEU A 702 -24.59 -4.78 -25.39
CA LEU A 702 -24.20 -5.67 -26.48
C LEU A 702 -22.80 -6.28 -26.24
N VAL A 703 -21.83 -5.46 -25.80
CA VAL A 703 -20.48 -5.93 -25.45
C VAL A 703 -20.54 -7.01 -24.37
N GLN A 704 -21.29 -6.77 -23.29
CA GLN A 704 -21.45 -7.72 -22.17
C GLN A 704 -22.09 -9.03 -22.64
N LEU A 705 -23.16 -8.95 -23.44
CA LEU A 705 -23.83 -10.12 -23.98
C LEU A 705 -22.88 -10.95 -24.84
N VAL A 706 -22.19 -10.33 -25.80
CA VAL A 706 -21.26 -11.01 -26.71
C VAL A 706 -20.10 -11.64 -25.92
N ASN A 707 -19.50 -10.91 -24.97
CA ASN A 707 -18.45 -11.46 -24.11
C ASN A 707 -18.93 -12.66 -23.29
N SER A 708 -20.16 -12.62 -22.76
CA SER A 708 -20.74 -13.73 -22.00
C SER A 708 -20.94 -15.01 -22.84
N LEU A 709 -21.22 -14.87 -24.14
CA LEU A 709 -21.40 -15.98 -25.08
C LEU A 709 -20.03 -16.51 -25.55
N LEU A 710 -19.08 -15.62 -25.84
CA LEU A 710 -17.71 -16.00 -26.19
C LEU A 710 -17.02 -16.75 -25.03
N ALA A 711 -17.21 -16.32 -23.78
CA ALA A 711 -16.70 -17.03 -22.61
C ALA A 711 -17.30 -18.44 -22.43
N LYS A 712 -18.41 -18.75 -23.11
CA LYS A 712 -19.03 -20.09 -23.17
C LYS A 712 -18.63 -20.87 -24.43
N ASN A 713 -17.61 -20.40 -25.15
CA ASN A 713 -17.16 -20.96 -26.44
C ASN A 713 -18.27 -20.97 -27.52
N THR A 714 -19.24 -20.05 -27.46
CA THR A 714 -20.23 -19.91 -28.53
C THR A 714 -19.58 -19.29 -29.76
N ALA A 715 -19.77 -19.91 -30.94
CA ALA A 715 -19.21 -19.42 -32.19
C ALA A 715 -19.83 -18.07 -32.60
N LEU A 716 -19.01 -17.19 -33.20
CA LEU A 716 -19.45 -15.84 -33.57
C LEU A 716 -20.65 -15.84 -34.53
N ASP A 717 -20.70 -16.79 -35.47
CA ASP A 717 -21.84 -16.97 -36.39
C ASP A 717 -23.14 -17.29 -35.65
N GLU A 718 -23.06 -18.05 -34.56
CA GLU A 718 -24.21 -18.39 -33.73
C GLU A 718 -24.65 -17.17 -32.90
N ILE A 719 -23.69 -16.41 -32.37
CA ILE A 719 -23.97 -15.14 -31.66
C ILE A 719 -24.71 -14.18 -32.60
N VAL A 720 -24.24 -14.01 -33.83
CA VAL A 720 -24.90 -13.14 -34.84
C VAL A 720 -26.33 -13.60 -35.11
N LYS A 721 -26.59 -14.91 -35.21
CA LYS A 721 -27.95 -15.45 -35.37
C LYS A 721 -28.85 -15.12 -34.18
N GLN A 722 -28.33 -15.21 -32.95
CA GLN A 722 -29.07 -14.83 -31.73
C GLN A 722 -29.36 -13.33 -31.64
N LEU A 723 -28.60 -12.51 -32.38
CA LEU A 723 -28.72 -11.05 -32.43
C LEU A 723 -29.52 -10.55 -33.65
N SER A 724 -30.33 -11.41 -34.27
CA SER A 724 -31.11 -11.09 -35.49
C SER A 724 -32.02 -9.87 -35.38
N LYS A 725 -32.36 -9.44 -34.16
CA LYS A 725 -33.09 -8.18 -33.89
C LYS A 725 -32.30 -6.91 -34.19
N PHE A 726 -30.97 -6.99 -34.31
CA PHE A 726 -30.11 -5.84 -34.65
C PHE A 726 -29.74 -5.91 -36.13
N GLU A 727 -30.21 -4.93 -36.92
CA GLU A 727 -30.05 -4.89 -38.38
C GLU A 727 -28.58 -5.01 -38.84
N LYS A 728 -27.63 -4.49 -38.04
CA LYS A 728 -26.19 -4.51 -38.34
C LYS A 728 -25.41 -5.58 -37.56
N ALA A 729 -26.06 -6.58 -36.98
CA ALA A 729 -25.39 -7.63 -36.19
C ALA A 729 -24.29 -8.37 -36.99
N SER A 730 -24.43 -8.47 -38.30
CA SER A 730 -23.45 -9.10 -39.20
C SER A 730 -22.07 -8.43 -39.18
N LEU A 731 -21.96 -7.15 -38.77
CA LEU A 731 -20.68 -6.48 -38.58
C LEU A 731 -19.80 -7.16 -37.53
N LEU A 732 -20.39 -7.90 -36.58
CA LEU A 732 -19.62 -8.69 -35.62
C LEU A 732 -18.73 -9.74 -36.29
N LEU A 733 -19.07 -10.24 -37.48
CA LEU A 733 -18.23 -11.16 -38.24
C LEU A 733 -16.87 -10.55 -38.65
N LYS A 734 -16.73 -9.22 -38.57
CA LYS A 734 -15.48 -8.49 -38.80
C LYS A 734 -14.63 -8.28 -37.54
N LEU A 735 -15.00 -8.88 -36.41
CA LEU A 735 -14.34 -8.67 -35.12
C LEU A 735 -12.83 -8.94 -35.16
N GLU A 736 -12.39 -10.05 -35.75
CA GLU A 736 -10.97 -10.40 -35.83
C GLU A 736 -10.17 -9.42 -36.72
N GLU A 737 -10.71 -9.05 -37.87
CA GLU A 737 -10.08 -8.07 -38.79
C GLU A 737 -9.90 -6.71 -38.10
N VAL A 738 -10.92 -6.24 -37.37
CA VAL A 738 -10.85 -5.01 -36.58
C VAL A 738 -9.88 -5.14 -35.41
N ARG A 739 -9.87 -6.28 -34.71
CA ARG A 739 -8.95 -6.54 -33.59
C ARG A 739 -7.50 -6.46 -34.03
N GLU A 740 -7.14 -7.05 -35.17
CA GLU A 740 -5.77 -7.00 -35.69
C GLU A 740 -5.31 -5.56 -35.96
N ILE A 741 -6.18 -4.73 -36.55
CA ILE A 741 -5.88 -3.31 -36.79
C ILE A 741 -5.72 -2.57 -35.45
N VAL A 742 -6.61 -2.81 -34.48
CA VAL A 742 -6.53 -2.24 -33.13
C VAL A 742 -5.22 -2.64 -32.44
N SER A 743 -4.81 -3.91 -32.54
CA SER A 743 -3.58 -4.41 -31.91
C SER A 743 -2.34 -3.68 -32.41
N ARG A 744 -2.23 -3.46 -33.73
CA ARG A 744 -1.14 -2.69 -34.35
C ARG A 744 -1.12 -1.22 -33.89
N ALA A 745 -2.29 -0.63 -33.65
CA ALA A 745 -2.43 0.73 -33.16
C ALA A 745 -2.10 0.86 -31.66
N TYR A 746 -2.40 -0.16 -30.87
CA TYR A 746 -2.21 -0.17 -29.41
C TYR A 746 -0.85 -0.73 -28.96
N GLY A 747 -0.16 -1.44 -29.85
CA GLY A 747 1.13 -2.06 -29.60
C GLY A 747 1.01 -3.58 -29.71
N ALA A 748 1.45 -4.12 -30.85
CA ALA A 748 1.35 -5.54 -31.16
C ALA A 748 2.54 -6.34 -30.57
N PRO A 749 2.33 -7.61 -30.18
CA PRO A 749 3.40 -8.49 -29.72
C PRO A 749 4.46 -8.74 -30.81
N PRO A 750 5.70 -9.14 -30.46
CA PRO A 750 6.18 -9.44 -29.10
C PRO A 750 6.74 -8.21 -28.37
N GLY A 751 7.05 -7.12 -29.08
CA GLY A 751 7.65 -5.91 -28.50
C GLY A 751 6.65 -4.89 -27.94
N TYR A 752 5.36 -5.05 -28.29
CA TYR A 752 4.27 -4.17 -27.88
C TYR A 752 4.49 -2.69 -28.18
N LYS A 753 5.17 -2.41 -29.31
CA LYS A 753 5.37 -1.06 -29.84
C LYS A 753 4.28 -0.76 -30.86
N LYS A 754 3.78 0.48 -30.88
CA LYS A 754 2.78 0.92 -31.87
C LYS A 754 3.37 0.85 -33.28
N GLU A 755 2.62 0.28 -34.22
CA GLU A 755 3.03 0.16 -35.62
C GLU A 755 2.36 1.18 -36.54
N ILE A 756 1.12 1.58 -36.21
CA ILE A 756 0.30 2.51 -36.99
C ILE A 756 -0.34 3.57 -36.08
N SER A 757 -0.69 4.73 -36.62
CA SER A 757 -1.38 5.78 -35.86
C SER A 757 -2.85 5.46 -35.62
N TYR A 758 -3.50 6.20 -34.70
CA TYR A 758 -4.94 6.06 -34.47
C TYR A 758 -5.77 6.52 -35.67
N GLU A 759 -5.30 7.52 -36.41
CA GLU A 759 -5.91 8.00 -37.64
C GLU A 759 -5.85 6.97 -38.76
N GLU A 760 -4.70 6.32 -38.93
CA GLU A 760 -4.52 5.25 -39.92
C GLU A 760 -5.37 4.02 -39.56
N ALA A 761 -5.37 3.62 -38.28
CA ALA A 761 -6.21 2.54 -37.79
C ALA A 761 -7.70 2.84 -37.98
N ALA A 762 -8.14 4.05 -37.67
CA ALA A 762 -9.53 4.47 -37.83
C ALA A 762 -9.97 4.45 -39.30
N GLU A 763 -9.09 4.81 -40.23
CA GLU A 763 -9.36 4.77 -41.66
C GLU A 763 -9.54 3.34 -42.18
N LYS A 764 -8.63 2.43 -41.80
CA LYS A 764 -8.71 1.01 -42.15
C LYS A 764 -9.98 0.37 -41.60
N ILE A 765 -10.27 0.58 -40.32
CA ILE A 765 -11.47 0.02 -39.66
C ILE A 765 -12.76 0.60 -40.27
N ALA A 766 -12.79 1.91 -40.55
CA ALA A 766 -13.94 2.54 -41.19
C ALA A 766 -14.23 1.93 -42.58
N SER A 767 -13.18 1.64 -43.35
CA SER A 767 -13.29 0.93 -44.63
C SER A 767 -13.81 -0.50 -44.44
N THR A 768 -13.28 -1.26 -43.47
CA THR A 768 -13.70 -2.63 -43.17
C THR A 768 -15.18 -2.72 -42.75
N LEU A 769 -15.67 -1.74 -41.99
CA LEU A 769 -17.02 -1.73 -41.44
C LEU A 769 -18.04 -0.97 -42.30
N GLY A 770 -17.61 -0.19 -43.30
CA GLY A 770 -18.47 0.67 -44.11
C GLY A 770 -19.10 1.82 -43.30
N VAL A 771 -18.32 2.44 -42.40
CA VAL A 771 -18.78 3.51 -41.49
C VAL A 771 -17.89 4.75 -41.57
N THR A 772 -18.22 5.81 -40.83
CA THR A 772 -17.44 7.04 -40.84
C THR A 772 -16.16 6.93 -40.00
N LYS A 773 -15.03 7.43 -40.54
CA LYS A 773 -13.74 7.51 -39.83
C LYS A 773 -13.85 8.24 -38.49
N SER A 774 -14.65 9.30 -38.42
CA SER A 774 -14.84 10.11 -37.21
C SER A 774 -15.44 9.30 -36.04
N LEU A 775 -16.43 8.44 -36.31
CA LEU A 775 -17.02 7.58 -35.29
C LEU A 775 -15.98 6.57 -34.78
N VAL A 776 -15.25 5.92 -35.69
CA VAL A 776 -14.25 4.92 -35.34
C VAL A 776 -13.10 5.53 -34.54
N LEU A 777 -12.57 6.69 -34.98
CA LEU A 777 -11.47 7.37 -34.29
C LEU A 777 -11.86 7.70 -32.84
N LYS A 778 -13.06 8.25 -32.63
CA LYS A 778 -13.58 8.55 -31.29
C LYS A 778 -13.61 7.30 -30.40
N GLU A 779 -14.11 6.17 -30.91
CA GLU A 779 -14.20 4.93 -30.13
C GLU A 779 -12.85 4.25 -29.90
N LEU A 780 -11.94 4.35 -30.86
CA LEU A 780 -10.56 3.88 -30.77
C LEU A 780 -9.82 4.69 -29.68
N GLU A 781 -9.88 6.01 -29.71
CA GLU A 781 -9.28 6.85 -28.67
C GLU A 781 -9.89 6.61 -27.29
N ALA A 782 -11.22 6.48 -27.21
CA ALA A 782 -11.92 6.20 -25.95
C ALA A 782 -11.59 4.82 -25.35
N SER A 783 -11.17 3.87 -26.20
CA SER A 783 -10.79 2.51 -25.81
C SER A 783 -9.27 2.29 -25.77
N SER A 784 -8.47 3.35 -25.94
CA SER A 784 -7.02 3.27 -25.93
C SER A 784 -6.47 2.81 -24.57
N PRO A 785 -5.37 2.02 -24.55
CA PRO A 785 -4.68 1.66 -23.33
C PRO A 785 -4.20 2.91 -22.58
N ARG A 786 -4.35 2.90 -21.26
CA ARG A 786 -3.83 3.98 -20.39
C ARG A 786 -2.34 3.80 -20.05
N PHE A 787 -1.70 2.82 -20.66
CA PHE A 787 -0.35 2.38 -20.36
C PHE A 787 0.39 2.07 -21.65
N ASP A 788 1.70 2.25 -21.63
CA ASP A 788 2.62 1.79 -22.65
C ASP A 788 2.87 0.29 -22.46
N ARG A 789 2.34 -0.52 -23.37
CA ARG A 789 2.48 -1.98 -23.35
C ARG A 789 3.93 -2.43 -23.51
N SER A 790 4.81 -1.61 -24.09
CA SER A 790 6.23 -1.94 -24.25
C SER A 790 6.98 -2.06 -22.91
N LYS A 791 6.37 -1.64 -21.80
CA LYS A 791 6.90 -1.87 -20.44
C LYS A 791 6.70 -3.31 -19.95
N ALA A 792 5.85 -4.12 -20.59
CA ALA A 792 5.59 -5.49 -20.16
C ALA A 792 6.83 -6.41 -20.24
N PRO A 793 7.60 -6.44 -21.36
CA PRO A 793 8.87 -7.17 -21.40
C PRO A 793 9.89 -6.66 -20.38
N VAL A 794 9.87 -5.36 -20.05
CA VAL A 794 10.81 -4.74 -19.11
C VAL A 794 10.59 -5.26 -17.68
N ILE A 795 9.35 -5.30 -17.19
CA ILE A 795 9.08 -5.84 -15.85
C ILE A 795 9.41 -7.34 -15.76
N MET A 796 9.22 -8.09 -16.86
CA MET A 796 9.57 -9.50 -16.91
C MET A 796 11.08 -9.75 -16.83
N ASP A 797 11.90 -8.88 -17.44
CA ASP A 797 13.36 -8.91 -17.29
C ASP A 797 13.76 -8.57 -15.84
N VAL A 798 13.21 -7.48 -15.28
CA VAL A 798 13.47 -7.08 -13.88
C VAL A 798 13.16 -8.21 -12.91
N LEU A 799 11.96 -8.78 -12.98
CA LEU A 799 11.56 -9.86 -12.07
C LEU A 799 12.43 -11.10 -12.24
N LYS A 800 12.80 -11.46 -13.47
CA LYS A 800 13.69 -12.61 -13.71
C LYS A 800 15.07 -12.41 -13.09
N ARG A 801 15.70 -11.25 -13.30
CA ARG A 801 17.01 -10.96 -12.69
C ARG A 801 16.92 -10.82 -11.18
N GLN A 802 15.88 -10.15 -10.68
CA GLN A 802 15.71 -9.90 -9.26
C GLN A 802 15.46 -11.17 -8.45
N LEU A 803 14.54 -12.02 -8.92
CA LEU A 803 14.15 -13.23 -8.21
C LEU A 803 15.20 -14.34 -8.28
N LEU A 804 16.13 -14.27 -9.24
CA LEU A 804 17.27 -15.19 -9.36
C LEU A 804 18.56 -14.60 -8.77
N CYS A 805 18.58 -13.32 -8.39
CA CYS A 805 19.74 -12.68 -7.81
C CYS A 805 19.98 -13.20 -6.39
N PRO A 806 21.19 -13.72 -6.07
CA PRO A 806 21.49 -14.20 -4.73
C PRO A 806 21.53 -13.09 -3.66
N LEU A 807 21.60 -11.83 -4.07
CA LEU A 807 21.52 -10.68 -3.17
C LEU A 807 20.07 -10.21 -3.06
N TYR A 808 19.57 -10.15 -1.82
CA TYR A 808 18.23 -9.67 -1.54
C TYR A 808 18.16 -8.13 -1.61
N VAL A 809 17.18 -7.62 -2.34
CA VAL A 809 16.91 -6.18 -2.46
C VAL A 809 15.74 -5.80 -1.55
N GLN A 810 16.05 -5.15 -0.42
CA GLN A 810 15.03 -4.57 0.46
C GLN A 810 14.42 -3.32 -0.19
N HIS A 811 13.09 -3.16 -0.07
CA HIS A 811 12.32 -2.12 -0.76
C HIS A 811 12.55 -2.16 -2.29
N SER A 812 12.21 -3.30 -2.88
CA SER A 812 12.44 -3.67 -4.28
C SER A 812 11.97 -2.65 -5.33
N ALA A 813 10.98 -1.82 -4.99
CA ALA A 813 10.49 -0.76 -5.87
C ALA A 813 11.55 0.28 -6.24
N ARG A 814 12.62 0.45 -5.43
CA ARG A 814 13.76 1.33 -5.76
C ARG A 814 14.40 0.99 -7.11
N VAL A 815 14.41 -0.30 -7.49
CA VAL A 815 14.89 -0.73 -8.80
C VAL A 815 14.03 -0.12 -9.90
N LEU A 816 12.70 -0.20 -9.77
CA LEU A 816 11.75 0.33 -10.75
C LEU A 816 11.89 1.84 -10.90
N PHE A 817 12.07 2.57 -9.79
CA PHE A 817 12.19 4.03 -9.81
C PHE A 817 13.44 4.50 -10.55
N VAL A 818 14.57 3.84 -10.36
CA VAL A 818 15.85 4.22 -10.97
C VAL A 818 15.87 3.95 -12.48
N ILE A 819 15.05 3.01 -12.96
CA ILE A 819 15.02 2.61 -14.38
C ILE A 819 13.84 3.21 -15.17
N ALA A 820 12.80 3.73 -14.51
CA ALA A 820 11.53 4.02 -15.18
C ALA A 820 11.62 5.15 -16.25
N ASP A 821 12.50 6.13 -16.04
CA ASP A 821 12.77 7.26 -16.93
C ASP A 821 13.96 7.03 -17.87
N LYS A 822 14.57 5.85 -17.85
CA LYS A 822 15.81 5.53 -18.58
C LYS A 822 15.56 4.86 -19.93
N SER A 823 16.48 5.11 -20.88
CA SER A 823 16.51 4.45 -22.19
C SER A 823 16.76 2.95 -22.08
N GLU A 824 16.64 2.19 -23.18
CA GLU A 824 16.94 0.74 -23.13
C GLU A 824 18.39 0.43 -22.75
N GLU A 825 19.35 1.22 -23.25
CA GLU A 825 20.78 1.04 -22.97
C GLU A 825 21.11 1.37 -21.50
N GLU A 826 20.66 2.51 -21.00
CA GLU A 826 20.88 2.90 -19.60
C GLU A 826 20.28 1.89 -18.63
N ARG A 827 19.07 1.39 -18.93
CA ARG A 827 18.42 0.35 -18.13
C ARG A 827 19.23 -0.94 -18.11
N GLU A 828 19.73 -1.38 -19.27
CA GLU A 828 20.55 -2.60 -19.32
C GLU A 828 21.81 -2.47 -18.47
N ASN A 829 22.49 -1.32 -18.53
CA ASN A 829 23.68 -1.04 -17.72
C ASN A 829 23.36 -1.05 -16.23
N ILE A 830 22.28 -0.39 -15.82
CA ILE A 830 21.82 -0.35 -14.42
C ILE A 830 21.45 -1.75 -13.92
N LEU A 831 20.61 -2.48 -14.65
CA LEU A 831 20.14 -3.81 -14.25
C LEU A 831 21.31 -4.81 -14.18
N SER A 832 22.27 -4.71 -15.11
CA SER A 832 23.48 -5.52 -15.10
C SER A 832 24.36 -5.27 -13.88
N ALA A 833 24.50 -4.01 -13.46
CA ALA A 833 25.23 -3.64 -12.25
C ALA A 833 24.50 -4.08 -10.97
N VAL A 834 23.18 -3.84 -10.88
CA VAL A 834 22.36 -4.14 -9.70
C VAL A 834 22.24 -5.64 -9.42
N PHE A 835 22.00 -6.44 -10.47
CA PHE A 835 21.79 -7.89 -10.33
C PHE A 835 23.02 -8.72 -10.67
N TYR A 836 24.11 -8.06 -11.05
CA TYR A 836 25.35 -8.72 -11.42
C TYR A 836 25.15 -9.79 -12.52
N ALA A 837 24.26 -9.53 -13.47
CA ALA A 837 23.95 -10.46 -14.55
C ALA A 837 23.41 -9.71 -15.76
N ASP A 838 23.78 -10.14 -16.96
CA ASP A 838 23.21 -9.60 -18.20
C ASP A 838 21.78 -10.12 -18.47
N ARG A 839 21.14 -9.64 -19.54
CA ARG A 839 19.77 -10.03 -19.94
C ARG A 839 19.58 -11.53 -20.19
N SER A 840 20.65 -12.24 -20.56
CA SER A 840 20.61 -13.69 -20.75
C SER A 840 20.72 -14.47 -19.43
N GLY A 841 20.98 -13.77 -18.32
CA GLY A 841 21.26 -14.36 -17.01
C GLY A 841 22.73 -14.74 -16.84
N LYS A 842 23.64 -14.34 -17.74
CA LYS A 842 25.06 -14.64 -17.60
C LYS A 842 25.64 -13.84 -16.42
N PRO A 843 26.33 -14.50 -15.48
CA PRO A 843 27.01 -13.85 -14.37
C PRO A 843 28.00 -12.75 -14.81
N LEU A 844 27.94 -11.58 -14.16
CA LEU A 844 28.85 -10.45 -14.31
C LEU A 844 29.53 -10.09 -12.97
N PHE A 845 30.65 -9.37 -13.01
CA PHE A 845 31.37 -8.84 -11.82
C PHE A 845 31.45 -9.84 -10.64
N ARG A 846 32.11 -10.98 -10.88
CA ARG A 846 32.29 -12.05 -9.89
C ARG A 846 33.66 -12.01 -9.22
N ASP A 847 33.71 -12.27 -7.92
CA ASP A 847 34.98 -12.48 -7.21
C ASP A 847 35.63 -13.82 -7.59
N SER A 848 36.78 -14.12 -6.99
CA SER A 848 37.52 -15.39 -7.21
C SER A 848 36.74 -16.63 -6.76
N GLN A 849 35.66 -16.48 -5.98
CA GLN A 849 34.77 -17.56 -5.55
C GLN A 849 33.50 -17.66 -6.42
N GLY A 850 33.37 -16.82 -7.44
CA GLY A 850 32.19 -16.81 -8.31
C GLY A 850 30.96 -16.10 -7.70
N LYS A 851 31.12 -15.31 -6.63
CA LYS A 851 30.04 -14.54 -5.98
C LYS A 851 29.96 -13.11 -6.52
N PRO A 852 28.77 -12.48 -6.54
CA PRO A 852 28.63 -11.05 -6.86
C PRO A 852 29.58 -10.18 -6.04
N SER A 853 30.31 -9.27 -6.70
CA SER A 853 31.32 -8.43 -6.05
C SER A 853 31.23 -6.98 -6.51
N ARG A 854 30.87 -6.10 -5.57
CA ARG A 854 30.87 -4.64 -5.78
C ARG A 854 32.26 -4.14 -6.19
N GLU A 855 33.32 -4.71 -5.63
CA GLU A 855 34.71 -4.34 -6.00
C GLU A 855 34.97 -4.56 -7.49
N LYS A 856 34.48 -5.67 -8.05
CA LYS A 856 34.59 -5.94 -9.49
C LYS A 856 33.76 -5.01 -10.35
N LEU A 857 32.60 -4.57 -9.86
CA LEU A 857 31.81 -3.51 -10.52
C LEU A 857 32.59 -2.19 -10.52
N VAL A 858 33.20 -1.81 -9.38
CA VAL A 858 34.03 -0.59 -9.28
C VAL A 858 35.24 -0.67 -10.22
N GLU A 859 35.93 -1.81 -10.30
CA GLU A 859 37.03 -2.04 -11.25
C GLU A 859 36.56 -1.92 -12.71
N ALA A 860 35.36 -2.41 -13.03
CA ALA A 860 34.78 -2.27 -14.37
C ALA A 860 34.47 -0.81 -14.72
N VAL A 861 33.93 -0.04 -13.77
CA VAL A 861 33.70 1.40 -13.95
C VAL A 861 35.01 2.14 -14.19
N LYS A 862 36.05 1.85 -13.39
CA LYS A 862 37.40 2.44 -13.58
C LYS A 862 38.02 2.11 -14.94
N ARG A 863 37.69 0.95 -15.52
CA ARG A 863 38.15 0.52 -16.85
C ARG A 863 37.26 1.03 -18.00
N GLY A 864 36.16 1.73 -17.71
CA GLY A 864 35.19 2.18 -18.71
C GLY A 864 34.29 1.07 -19.27
N GLU A 865 34.28 -0.11 -18.63
CA GLU A 865 33.46 -1.28 -19.02
C GLU A 865 32.02 -1.17 -18.48
N ALA A 866 31.78 -0.28 -17.51
CA ALA A 866 30.46 0.04 -16.97
C ALA A 866 30.39 1.56 -16.67
N PRO A 867 29.22 2.19 -16.83
CA PRO A 867 29.09 3.62 -16.57
C PRO A 867 28.96 3.92 -15.07
N ASN A 868 29.42 5.10 -14.64
CA ASN A 868 29.38 5.51 -13.22
C ASN A 868 27.96 5.54 -12.64
N TYR A 869 26.97 5.99 -13.42
CA TYR A 869 25.57 6.04 -12.98
C TYR A 869 25.01 4.64 -12.62
N ALA A 870 25.55 3.57 -13.19
CA ALA A 870 25.11 2.21 -12.87
C ALA A 870 25.65 1.76 -11.51
N LEU A 871 26.86 2.19 -11.12
CA LEU A 871 27.40 1.99 -9.78
C LEU A 871 26.64 2.83 -8.75
N GLU A 872 26.31 4.08 -9.06
CA GLU A 872 25.48 4.94 -8.18
C GLU A 872 24.10 4.33 -7.92
N ALA A 873 23.46 3.80 -8.98
CA ALA A 873 22.19 3.07 -8.87
C ALA A 873 22.32 1.82 -7.99
N HIS A 874 23.36 1.02 -8.21
CA HIS A 874 23.67 -0.15 -7.38
C HIS A 874 23.83 0.25 -5.90
N ASP A 875 24.63 1.27 -5.63
CA ASP A 875 24.92 1.69 -4.26
C ASP A 875 23.68 2.22 -3.54
N TYR A 876 22.84 2.98 -4.24
CA TYR A 876 21.54 3.41 -3.71
C TYR A 876 20.62 2.23 -3.36
N ILE A 877 20.57 1.20 -4.21
CA ILE A 877 19.69 0.03 -4.02
C ILE A 877 20.16 -0.87 -2.86
N TYR A 878 21.48 -0.98 -2.64
CA TYR A 878 22.06 -1.81 -1.58
C TYR A 878 22.47 -1.03 -0.32
N ASP A 879 22.15 0.26 -0.24
CA ASP A 879 22.47 1.14 0.89
C ASP A 879 23.99 1.25 1.15
N TYR A 880 24.79 1.19 0.09
CA TYR A 880 26.22 1.49 0.15
C TYR A 880 26.43 3.00 0.17
N THR A 881 27.14 3.47 1.20
CA THR A 881 27.55 4.87 1.30
C THR A 881 28.81 5.08 0.47
N THR A 882 28.84 6.15 -0.31
CA THR A 882 30.11 6.66 -0.85
C THR A 882 30.92 7.19 0.33
N GLU A 883 31.82 6.37 0.87
CA GLU A 883 32.94 6.94 1.63
C GLU A 883 33.57 7.99 0.73
N ALA A 884 33.83 9.18 1.28
CA ALA A 884 34.57 10.22 0.59
C ALA A 884 35.95 9.63 0.26
N HIS A 885 36.07 8.99 -0.91
CA HIS A 885 37.35 8.85 -1.56
C HIS A 885 37.79 10.28 -1.84
N ASP A 886 38.82 10.70 -1.11
CA ASP A 886 39.57 11.93 -1.39
C ASP A 886 39.67 12.10 -2.91
N HIS A 887 39.01 13.14 -3.41
CA HIS A 887 39.35 13.74 -4.69
C HIS A 887 40.74 14.37 -4.55
N ASN A 888 41.76 13.53 -4.51
CA ASN A 888 43.15 13.86 -4.77
C ASN A 888 43.70 12.72 -5.64
N ALA A 889 43.37 12.80 -6.92
CA ALA A 889 44.18 12.28 -8.01
C ALA A 889 44.63 13.48 -8.85
#